data_AF-A0A497YCK3-F1
#
_entry.id   AF-A0A497YCK3-F1
#
_cell.length_a   1.000
_cell.length_b   1.000
_cell.length_c   1.000
_cell.angle_alpha   90.00
_cell.angle_beta   90.00
_cell.angle_gamma   90.00
#
_symmetry.space_group_name_H-M   'P 1'
#
loop_
_entity.id
_entity.type
_entity.pdbx_description
1 polymer ?
#
loop_
_entity_poly.entity_id
_entity_poly.type
_entity_poly.pdbx_seq_one_letter_code
_entity_poly.pdbx_strand_id
1 'polypeptide(L)'
;MNSYNENLHSAIVNSLQSLDIEEQDLYSQVNAAMFTLYHAEGATIAAEQNLAIATDTYQSKTATQNQATKDNNVLVNLLGTATQANQFVKQSTTNIAVSASNVQIATNSIVRLAGDMGSIYSILNAADFDSSIYMLAREASKLINETAYDAEVTSQMAMEASTLTAEVSASTVLDMAKATNGLMSSVLKITTADFNTATQNIVTDSTAIAAVRSTEKLDEGALEMINISYNATKSAYALTNKELNLNLNVETNTDNPLSFTVNFDLIESPFPSGKTDENPMYPVEKYYIMVVKDAKKQTFSISNAENILSLGNSEVIKVTPVSTSPVSQKVDVYYNIKDGDKPPVTDSDNKPIGLGEDYVVFVMAIFTDDYKRKTNCYDDYLSAPSQVFTLTTELQPVAGKTIKVVAYDDKNLTDNERRLALAAKNDQLKNSIGTADDNAIVDFTYLMTFETEENPDLDIEYRCMFLPFSANASDRLLTVESLDFLVKSELPLMEEITIALDPVIAALQEENYTNELKIGLLETELSKLNEQVTANTKKDAPVSEEDAEKQKSLVVNQKTITAQLKELQKSHDANVKQFHKLTAQKDKMAHSISDETVAKPGFLFNVAIAEQVYADSYIVARKNTDKTTDVAVQWIAFIGPDATDNFGNRLIKGDQYLPVALSYSTAAAENADDFVNALSEMDKTEYFKY
;
A
#
# COMPACT_ATOMS: atom_id res chain seq x y z
N MET A 1 -60.33 -2.31 10.87
CA MET A 1 -59.79 -3.21 9.83
C MET A 1 -59.18 -2.29 8.81
N ASN A 2 -57.85 -2.30 8.69
CA ASN A 2 -57.17 -1.41 7.75
C ASN A 2 -57.55 -1.79 6.32
N SER A 3 -57.72 -0.80 5.45
CA SER A 3 -58.01 -1.02 4.03
C SER A 3 -56.81 -1.71 3.35
N TYR A 4 -57.03 -2.34 2.18
CA TYR A 4 -55.93 -2.95 1.41
C TYR A 4 -54.82 -1.93 1.10
N ASN A 5 -55.21 -0.68 0.79
CA ASN A 5 -54.27 0.41 0.51
C ASN A 5 -53.47 0.83 1.74
N GLU A 6 -54.07 0.88 2.93
CA GLU A 6 -53.35 1.16 4.18
C GLU A 6 -52.33 0.07 4.51
N ASN A 7 -52.69 -1.21 4.28
CA ASN A 7 -51.75 -2.32 4.49
C ASN A 7 -50.62 -2.32 3.47
N LEU A 8 -50.91 -2.00 2.20
CA LEU A 8 -49.91 -1.88 1.14
C LEU A 8 -48.95 -0.70 1.40
N HIS A 9 -49.49 0.47 1.73
CA HIS A 9 -48.70 1.65 2.09
C HIS A 9 -47.81 1.37 3.32
N SER A 10 -48.37 0.78 4.38
CA SER A 10 -47.57 0.39 5.55
C SER A 10 -46.47 -0.62 5.21
N ALA A 11 -46.73 -1.59 4.33
CA ALA A 11 -45.71 -2.54 3.88
C ALA A 11 -44.59 -1.86 3.07
N ILE A 12 -44.94 -0.93 2.17
CA ILE A 12 -43.96 -0.15 1.38
C ILE A 12 -43.09 0.71 2.30
N VAL A 13 -43.72 1.46 3.22
CA VAL A 13 -43.01 2.30 4.21
C VAL A 13 -42.06 1.46 5.05
N ASN A 14 -42.53 0.34 5.61
CA ASN A 14 -41.70 -0.55 6.42
C ASN A 14 -40.53 -1.15 5.61
N SER A 15 -40.76 -1.52 4.35
CA SER A 15 -39.73 -2.11 3.49
C SER A 15 -38.65 -1.08 3.13
N LEU A 16 -39.04 0.11 2.66
CA LEU A 16 -38.11 1.19 2.33
C LEU A 16 -37.34 1.66 3.56
N GLN A 17 -38.00 1.77 4.71
CA GLN A 17 -37.34 2.12 5.96
C GLN A 17 -36.35 1.05 6.42
N SER A 18 -36.70 -0.24 6.29
CA SER A 18 -35.78 -1.32 6.67
C SER A 18 -34.52 -1.29 5.79
N LEU A 19 -34.70 -1.06 4.49
CA LEU A 19 -33.60 -0.90 3.53
C LEU A 19 -32.77 0.37 3.81
N ASP A 20 -33.39 1.49 4.19
CA ASP A 20 -32.71 2.73 4.55
C ASP A 20 -31.87 2.57 5.83
N ILE A 21 -32.43 1.92 6.86
CA ILE A 21 -31.68 1.61 8.10
C ILE A 21 -30.51 0.66 7.80
N GLU A 22 -30.73 -0.36 6.98
CA GLU A 22 -29.68 -1.30 6.56
C GLU A 22 -28.62 -0.60 5.71
N GLU A 23 -28.99 0.30 4.81
CA GLU A 23 -28.07 1.14 4.04
C GLU A 23 -27.22 2.02 4.96
N GLN A 24 -27.81 2.68 5.96
CA GLN A 24 -27.08 3.50 6.93
C GLN A 24 -26.14 2.67 7.81
N ASP A 25 -26.57 1.49 8.27
CA ASP A 25 -25.74 0.58 9.05
C ASP A 25 -24.56 0.06 8.21
N LEU A 26 -24.82 -0.39 6.98
CA LEU A 26 -23.79 -0.80 6.03
C LEU A 26 -22.85 0.34 5.67
N TYR A 27 -23.33 1.56 5.49
CA TYR A 27 -22.50 2.75 5.26
C TYR A 27 -21.56 3.01 6.44
N SER A 28 -22.06 2.92 7.68
CA SER A 28 -21.22 3.01 8.87
C SER A 28 -20.17 1.89 8.93
N GLN A 29 -20.54 0.66 8.53
CA GLN A 29 -19.62 -0.46 8.45
C GLN A 29 -18.57 -0.29 7.35
N VAL A 30 -18.95 0.23 6.17
CA VAL A 30 -18.01 0.58 5.08
C VAL A 30 -17.00 1.59 5.60
N ASN A 31 -17.45 2.66 6.26
CA ASN A 31 -16.55 3.66 6.83
C ASN A 31 -15.59 3.05 7.86
N ALA A 32 -16.10 2.22 8.78
CA ALA A 32 -15.26 1.55 9.78
C ALA A 32 -14.23 0.57 9.16
N ALA A 33 -14.64 -0.19 8.14
CA ALA A 33 -13.75 -1.10 7.41
C ALA A 33 -12.71 -0.32 6.61
N MET A 34 -13.09 0.80 6.00
CA MET A 34 -12.19 1.71 5.29
C MET A 34 -11.12 2.28 6.22
N PHE A 35 -11.46 2.72 7.44
CA PHE A 35 -10.46 3.16 8.41
C PHE A 35 -9.51 2.04 8.83
N THR A 36 -10.04 0.83 8.99
CA THR A 36 -9.27 -0.36 9.37
C THR A 36 -8.25 -0.69 8.28
N LEU A 37 -8.69 -0.75 7.02
CA LEU A 37 -7.84 -0.97 5.86
C LEU A 37 -6.79 0.14 5.72
N TYR A 38 -7.18 1.42 5.84
CA TYR A 38 -6.25 2.54 5.80
C TYR A 38 -5.09 2.40 6.80
N HIS A 39 -5.36 1.98 8.04
CA HIS A 39 -4.31 1.75 9.02
C HIS A 39 -3.44 0.51 8.69
N ALA A 40 -4.03 -0.54 8.12
CA ALA A 40 -3.29 -1.72 7.66
C ALA A 40 -2.38 -1.41 6.45
N GLU A 41 -2.85 -0.58 5.51
CA GLU A 41 -2.08 -0.06 4.38
C GLU A 41 -0.91 0.80 4.87
N GLY A 42 -1.16 1.70 5.83
CA GLY A 42 -0.12 2.50 6.47
C GLY A 42 0.96 1.66 7.15
N ALA A 43 0.57 0.60 7.86
CA ALA A 43 1.50 -0.34 8.46
C ALA A 43 2.31 -1.09 7.38
N THR A 44 1.70 -1.40 6.24
CA THR A 44 2.39 -2.06 5.11
C THR A 44 3.46 -1.14 4.54
N ILE A 45 3.12 0.12 4.26
CA ILE A 45 4.04 1.12 3.74
C ILE A 45 5.21 1.33 4.71
N ALA A 46 4.94 1.46 6.00
CA ALA A 46 5.98 1.61 7.02
C ALA A 46 6.91 0.38 7.10
N ALA A 47 6.37 -0.84 7.00
CA ALA A 47 7.16 -2.06 7.00
C ALA A 47 8.06 -2.16 5.75
N GLU A 48 7.55 -1.75 4.58
CA GLU A 48 8.32 -1.68 3.33
C GLU A 48 9.46 -0.68 3.39
N GLN A 49 9.21 0.52 3.93
CA GLN A 49 10.25 1.54 4.15
C GLN A 49 11.35 1.03 5.08
N ASN A 50 10.98 0.36 6.18
CA ASN A 50 11.95 -0.24 7.11
C ASN A 50 12.81 -1.31 6.42
N LEU A 51 12.21 -2.18 5.60
CA LEU A 51 12.96 -3.18 4.85
C LEU A 51 13.93 -2.53 3.83
N ALA A 52 13.52 -1.44 3.18
CA ALA A 52 14.39 -0.70 2.26
C ALA A 52 15.63 -0.15 3.01
N ILE A 53 15.43 0.48 4.17
CA ILE A 53 16.51 0.98 5.03
C ILE A 53 17.42 -0.17 5.52
N ALA A 54 16.84 -1.30 5.93
CA ALA A 54 17.58 -2.48 6.36
C ALA A 54 18.41 -3.07 5.20
N THR A 55 17.87 -3.06 3.98
CA THR A 55 18.55 -3.51 2.76
C THR A 55 19.76 -2.64 2.45
N ASP A 56 19.61 -1.32 2.47
CA ASP A 56 20.72 -0.38 2.24
C ASP A 56 21.81 -0.53 3.32
N THR A 57 21.39 -0.67 4.58
CA THR A 57 22.30 -0.91 5.71
C THR A 57 23.08 -2.21 5.52
N TYR A 58 22.40 -3.29 5.13
CA TYR A 58 23.02 -4.58 4.86
C TYR A 58 24.06 -4.50 3.72
N GLN A 59 23.77 -3.81 2.63
CA GLN A 59 24.73 -3.64 1.53
C GLN A 59 26.01 -2.91 2.01
N SER A 60 25.82 -1.82 2.77
CA SER A 60 26.94 -1.06 3.35
C SER A 60 27.78 -1.90 4.33
N LYS A 61 27.12 -2.69 5.21
CA LYS A 61 27.80 -3.57 6.16
C LYS A 61 28.50 -4.76 5.47
N THR A 62 27.92 -5.29 4.40
CA THR A 62 28.54 -6.34 3.57
C THR A 62 29.83 -5.86 2.93
N ALA A 63 29.86 -4.65 2.37
CA ALA A 63 31.08 -4.07 1.80
C ALA A 63 32.18 -3.91 2.87
N THR A 64 31.81 -3.44 4.07
CA THR A 64 32.72 -3.26 5.21
C THR A 64 33.28 -4.60 5.71
N GLN A 65 32.44 -5.61 5.88
CA GLN A 65 32.79 -6.98 6.26
C GLN A 65 33.80 -7.62 5.29
N ASN A 66 33.54 -7.47 3.99
CA ASN A 66 34.41 -7.99 2.94
C ASN A 66 35.79 -7.33 2.96
N GLN A 67 35.86 -6.02 3.19
CA GLN A 67 37.12 -5.31 3.29
C GLN A 67 37.90 -5.72 4.55
N ALA A 68 37.23 -5.79 5.70
CA ALA A 68 37.86 -6.22 6.96
C ALA A 68 38.45 -7.64 6.86
N THR A 69 37.77 -8.55 6.14
CA THR A 69 38.25 -9.92 5.90
C THR A 69 39.54 -9.92 5.07
N LYS A 70 39.59 -9.11 4.00
CA LYS A 70 40.79 -8.98 3.15
C LYS A 70 41.99 -8.45 3.94
N ASP A 71 41.79 -7.38 4.71
CA ASP A 71 42.85 -6.75 5.48
C ASP A 71 43.37 -7.67 6.59
N ASN A 72 42.48 -8.42 7.26
CA ASN A 72 42.87 -9.43 8.23
C ASN A 72 43.73 -10.53 7.60
N ASN A 73 43.39 -11.02 6.40
CA ASN A 73 44.18 -12.04 5.71
C ASN A 73 45.60 -11.54 5.38
N VAL A 74 45.74 -10.27 4.99
CA VAL A 74 47.06 -9.65 4.76
C VAL A 74 47.87 -9.60 6.06
N LEU A 75 47.25 -9.24 7.18
CA LEU A 75 47.94 -9.15 8.48
C LEU A 75 48.33 -10.51 9.06
N VAL A 76 47.52 -11.55 8.84
CA VAL A 76 47.89 -12.93 9.19
C VAL A 76 49.15 -13.35 8.43
N ASN A 77 49.25 -13.02 7.14
CA ASN A 77 50.46 -13.28 6.36
C ASN A 77 51.66 -12.47 6.88
N LEU A 78 51.47 -11.18 7.18
CA LEU A 78 52.51 -10.33 7.75
C LEU A 78 53.05 -10.89 9.07
N LEU A 79 52.16 -11.34 9.97
CA LEU A 79 52.54 -11.97 11.23
C LEU A 79 53.36 -13.25 11.00
N GLY A 80 52.96 -14.07 10.03
CA GLY A 80 53.70 -15.26 9.60
C GLY A 80 55.11 -14.92 9.12
N THR A 81 55.24 -13.94 8.22
CA THR A 81 56.53 -13.47 7.69
C THR A 81 57.41 -12.87 8.79
N ALA A 82 56.87 -12.03 9.68
CA ALA A 82 57.62 -11.44 10.78
C ALA A 82 58.10 -12.51 11.78
N THR A 83 57.29 -13.56 12.01
CA THR A 83 57.67 -14.69 12.87
C THR A 83 58.84 -15.46 12.27
N GLN A 84 58.80 -15.79 10.98
CA GLN A 84 59.90 -16.48 10.29
C GLN A 84 61.17 -15.62 10.25
N ALA A 85 61.05 -14.33 9.94
CA ALA A 85 62.18 -13.41 9.93
C ALA A 85 62.89 -13.36 11.30
N ASN A 86 62.12 -13.25 12.40
CA ASN A 86 62.68 -13.27 13.75
C ASN A 86 63.37 -14.60 14.09
N GLN A 87 62.85 -15.74 13.63
CA GLN A 87 63.50 -17.04 13.80
C GLN A 87 64.84 -17.10 13.07
N PHE A 88 64.88 -16.69 11.80
CA PHE A 88 66.11 -16.70 10.99
C PHE A 88 67.16 -15.73 11.50
N VAL A 89 66.77 -14.54 11.99
CA VAL A 89 67.70 -13.59 12.60
C VAL A 89 68.32 -14.20 13.87
N LYS A 90 67.52 -14.76 14.78
CA LYS A 90 68.05 -15.44 15.98
C LYS A 90 69.03 -16.56 15.65
N GLN A 91 68.72 -17.36 14.63
CA GLN A 91 69.60 -18.44 14.17
C GLN A 91 70.90 -17.88 13.56
N SER A 92 70.81 -16.81 12.77
CA SER A 92 71.97 -16.14 12.19
C SER A 92 72.87 -15.52 13.26
N THR A 93 72.31 -14.84 14.26
CA THR A 93 73.05 -14.31 15.41
C THR A 93 73.81 -15.42 16.13
N THR A 94 73.17 -16.57 16.38
CA THR A 94 73.81 -17.72 17.02
C THR A 94 74.95 -18.28 16.18
N ASN A 95 74.71 -18.49 14.88
CA ASN A 95 75.70 -19.06 13.96
C ASN A 95 76.92 -18.14 13.79
N ILE A 96 76.72 -16.82 13.64
CA ILE A 96 77.81 -15.86 13.51
C ILE A 96 78.57 -15.71 14.82
N ALA A 97 77.91 -15.70 15.98
CA ALA A 97 78.58 -15.67 17.27
C ALA A 97 79.50 -16.89 17.48
N VAL A 98 79.04 -18.09 17.10
CA VAL A 98 79.86 -19.32 17.13
C VAL A 98 81.04 -19.22 16.15
N SER A 99 80.80 -18.71 14.94
CA SER A 99 81.86 -18.50 13.94
C SER A 99 82.93 -17.52 14.45
N ALA A 100 82.52 -16.38 15.00
CA ALA A 100 83.42 -15.37 15.57
C ALA A 100 84.25 -15.95 16.72
N SER A 101 83.63 -16.74 17.60
CA SER A 101 84.33 -17.47 18.67
C SER A 101 85.39 -18.42 18.10
N ASN A 102 85.05 -19.20 17.08
CA ASN A 102 86.00 -20.12 16.44
C ASN A 102 87.17 -19.38 15.76
N VAL A 103 86.89 -18.27 15.06
CA VAL A 103 87.92 -17.41 14.44
C VAL A 103 88.84 -16.82 15.51
N GLN A 104 88.28 -16.38 16.65
CA GLN A 104 89.08 -15.87 17.77
C GLN A 104 89.99 -16.95 18.36
N ILE A 105 89.49 -18.17 18.56
CA ILE A 105 90.28 -19.32 19.04
C ILE A 105 91.44 -19.63 18.06
N ALA A 106 91.16 -19.65 16.76
CA ALA A 106 92.17 -19.85 15.73
C ALA A 106 93.22 -18.73 15.73
N THR A 107 92.77 -17.48 15.80
CA THR A 107 93.63 -16.28 15.87
C THR A 107 94.57 -16.33 17.07
N ASN A 108 94.04 -16.63 18.26
CA ASN A 108 94.87 -16.77 19.47
C ASN A 108 95.96 -17.85 19.32
N SER A 109 95.65 -18.93 18.60
CA SER A 109 96.63 -19.99 18.32
C SER A 109 97.72 -19.52 17.35
N ILE A 110 97.36 -18.75 16.32
CA ILE A 110 98.30 -18.16 15.34
C ILE A 110 99.20 -17.11 16.01
N VAL A 111 98.61 -16.21 16.81
CA VAL A 111 99.37 -15.18 17.56
C VAL A 111 100.36 -15.83 18.53
N ARG A 112 99.95 -16.93 19.20
CA ARG A 112 100.87 -17.70 20.05
C ARG A 112 102.02 -18.30 19.26
N LEU A 113 101.75 -18.90 18.10
CA LEU A 113 102.79 -19.42 17.20
C LEU A 113 103.74 -18.31 16.73
N ALA A 114 103.22 -17.12 16.44
CA ALA A 114 104.03 -15.95 16.10
C ALA A 114 104.97 -15.55 17.24
N GLY A 115 104.48 -15.55 18.48
CA GLY A 115 105.30 -15.31 19.67
C GLY A 115 106.39 -16.36 19.88
N ASP A 116 106.06 -17.64 19.70
CA ASP A 116 107.02 -18.75 19.80
C ASP A 116 108.09 -18.63 18.70
N MET A 117 107.71 -18.30 17.46
CA MET A 117 108.65 -18.09 16.35
C MET A 117 109.53 -16.86 16.54
N GLY A 118 108.97 -15.77 17.06
CA GLY A 118 109.73 -14.57 17.43
C GLY A 118 110.80 -14.88 18.48
N SER A 119 110.48 -15.74 19.44
CA SER A 119 111.44 -16.22 20.45
C SER A 119 112.54 -17.08 19.82
N ILE A 120 112.20 -18.02 18.93
CA ILE A 120 113.17 -18.85 18.19
C ILE A 120 114.12 -17.97 17.35
N TYR A 121 113.59 -17.01 16.61
CA TYR A 121 114.38 -16.07 15.83
C TYR A 121 115.33 -15.24 16.71
N SER A 122 114.86 -14.76 17.86
CA SER A 122 115.69 -14.02 18.83
C SER A 122 116.86 -14.87 19.36
N ILE A 123 116.60 -16.14 19.69
CA ILE A 123 117.62 -17.10 20.12
C ILE A 123 118.66 -17.33 19.01
N LEU A 124 118.21 -17.57 17.76
CA LEU A 124 119.10 -17.80 16.61
C LEU A 124 119.94 -16.56 16.29
N ASN A 125 119.35 -15.37 16.35
CA ASN A 125 120.05 -14.10 16.17
C ASN A 125 121.20 -13.91 17.19
N ALA A 126 121.02 -14.43 18.42
CA ALA A 126 122.04 -14.37 19.47
C ALA A 126 123.07 -15.51 19.41
N ALA A 127 122.68 -16.69 18.92
CA ALA A 127 123.51 -17.90 18.96
C ALA A 127 124.28 -18.20 17.67
N ASP A 128 123.71 -17.91 16.49
CA ASP A 128 124.22 -18.36 15.19
C ASP A 128 123.87 -17.36 14.07
N PHE A 129 124.39 -16.15 14.20
CA PHE A 129 124.12 -15.03 13.28
C PHE A 129 124.69 -15.31 11.88
N ASP A 130 123.91 -14.99 10.83
CA ASP A 130 124.26 -15.14 9.39
C ASP A 130 124.32 -16.58 8.85
N SER A 131 123.80 -17.57 9.60
CA SER A 131 123.64 -18.94 9.09
C SER A 131 122.42 -19.09 8.19
N SER A 132 122.38 -20.17 7.40
CA SER A 132 121.22 -20.53 6.58
C SER A 132 119.96 -20.71 7.42
N ILE A 133 120.12 -21.22 8.65
CA ILE A 133 119.03 -21.44 9.61
C ILE A 133 118.51 -20.09 10.15
N TYR A 134 119.41 -19.14 10.42
CA TYR A 134 119.04 -17.77 10.79
C TYR A 134 118.19 -17.09 9.70
N MET A 135 118.61 -17.18 8.44
CA MET A 135 117.87 -16.57 7.32
C MET A 135 116.48 -17.18 7.14
N LEU A 136 116.35 -18.51 7.24
CA LEU A 136 115.07 -19.22 7.20
C LEU A 136 114.15 -18.84 8.37
N ALA A 137 114.69 -18.72 9.58
CA ALA A 137 113.92 -18.34 10.76
C ALA A 137 113.45 -16.88 10.69
N ARG A 138 114.25 -15.97 10.11
CA ARG A 138 113.86 -14.58 9.84
C ARG A 138 112.67 -14.49 8.89
N GLU A 139 112.72 -15.25 7.79
CA GLU A 139 111.65 -15.30 6.79
C GLU A 139 110.37 -15.92 7.36
N ALA A 140 110.50 -17.04 8.08
CA ALA A 140 109.38 -17.68 8.77
C ALA A 140 108.74 -16.76 9.83
N SER A 141 109.55 -16.07 10.63
CA SER A 141 109.08 -15.07 11.60
C SER A 141 108.32 -13.92 10.93
N LYS A 142 108.84 -13.41 9.80
CA LYS A 142 108.15 -12.35 9.04
C LYS A 142 106.78 -12.82 8.54
N LEU A 143 106.71 -13.96 7.84
CA LEU A 143 105.47 -14.48 7.27
C LEU A 143 104.43 -14.84 8.35
N ILE A 144 104.87 -15.44 9.47
CA ILE A 144 103.97 -15.79 10.58
C ILE A 144 103.47 -14.53 11.29
N ASN A 145 104.28 -13.47 11.43
CA ASN A 145 103.82 -12.19 11.99
C ASN A 145 102.82 -11.48 11.07
N GLU A 146 103.04 -11.48 9.76
CA GLU A 146 102.06 -10.97 8.77
C GLU A 146 100.74 -11.75 8.86
N THR A 147 100.82 -13.09 8.93
CA THR A 147 99.63 -13.96 9.09
C THR A 147 98.92 -13.71 10.43
N ALA A 148 99.66 -13.47 11.51
CA ALA A 148 99.08 -13.17 12.83
C ALA A 148 98.35 -11.83 12.84
N TYR A 149 98.92 -10.81 12.19
CA TYR A 149 98.25 -9.52 12.01
C TYR A 149 96.94 -9.67 11.22
N ASP A 150 96.97 -10.38 10.09
CA ASP A 150 95.77 -10.64 9.29
C ASP A 150 94.71 -11.43 10.07
N ALA A 151 95.13 -12.38 10.92
CA ALA A 151 94.25 -13.12 11.79
C ALA A 151 93.59 -12.23 12.86
N GLU A 152 94.33 -11.31 13.49
CA GLU A 152 93.78 -10.34 14.43
C GLU A 152 92.73 -9.43 13.78
N VAL A 153 93.03 -8.89 12.59
CA VAL A 153 92.07 -8.08 11.82
C VAL A 153 90.82 -8.89 11.48
N THR A 154 91.00 -10.14 11.02
CA THR A 154 89.88 -11.04 10.69
C THR A 154 89.02 -11.35 11.90
N SER A 155 89.64 -11.57 13.07
CA SER A 155 88.93 -11.79 14.34
C SER A 155 88.10 -10.57 14.77
N GLN A 156 88.67 -9.37 14.63
CA GLN A 156 87.95 -8.11 14.90
C GLN A 156 86.75 -7.94 13.96
N MET A 157 86.93 -8.18 12.66
CA MET A 157 85.84 -8.13 11.68
C MET A 157 84.75 -9.18 11.97
N ALA A 158 85.13 -10.38 12.43
CA ALA A 158 84.17 -11.41 12.82
C ALA A 158 83.35 -11.00 14.07
N MET A 159 83.98 -10.35 15.05
CA MET A 159 83.28 -9.79 16.21
C MET A 159 82.35 -8.63 15.84
N GLU A 160 82.78 -7.76 14.94
CA GLU A 160 81.96 -6.66 14.42
C GLU A 160 80.75 -7.20 13.65
N ALA A 161 80.94 -8.18 12.76
CA ALA A 161 79.86 -8.86 12.04
C ALA A 161 78.86 -9.52 13.00
N SER A 162 79.34 -10.12 14.10
CA SER A 162 78.48 -10.67 15.16
C SER A 162 77.64 -9.59 15.83
N THR A 163 78.23 -8.45 16.18
CA THR A 163 77.54 -7.31 16.79
C THR A 163 76.47 -6.74 15.85
N LEU A 164 76.83 -6.44 14.60
CA LEU A 164 75.91 -5.90 13.60
C LEU A 164 74.74 -6.86 13.31
N THR A 165 74.99 -8.17 13.31
CA THR A 165 73.92 -9.16 13.13
C THR A 165 72.97 -9.21 14.33
N ALA A 166 73.48 -8.97 15.54
CA ALA A 166 72.67 -8.92 16.77
C ALA A 166 71.80 -7.65 16.88
N GLU A 167 72.19 -6.55 16.22
CA GLU A 167 71.42 -5.30 16.21
C GLU A 167 70.13 -5.36 15.37
N VAL A 168 69.97 -6.39 14.52
CA VAL A 168 68.77 -6.54 13.67
C VAL A 168 67.51 -6.70 14.53
N SER A 169 66.65 -5.69 14.53
CA SER A 169 65.49 -5.55 15.43
C SER A 169 64.25 -6.36 14.99
N ALA A 170 64.44 -7.62 14.58
CA ALA A 170 63.34 -8.47 14.08
C ALA A 170 62.30 -8.82 15.16
N SER A 171 62.68 -8.83 16.43
CA SER A 171 61.77 -9.00 17.57
C SER A 171 60.77 -7.85 17.67
N THR A 172 61.23 -6.61 17.50
CA THR A 172 60.38 -5.40 17.52
C THR A 172 59.36 -5.43 16.38
N VAL A 173 59.80 -5.80 15.17
CA VAL A 173 58.90 -5.94 14.01
C VAL A 173 57.84 -7.02 14.27
N LEU A 174 58.22 -8.14 14.88
CA LEU A 174 57.27 -9.19 15.28
C LEU A 174 56.24 -8.68 16.29
N ASP A 175 56.65 -7.94 17.31
CA ASP A 175 55.72 -7.44 18.33
C ASP A 175 54.75 -6.39 17.76
N MET A 176 55.22 -5.53 16.84
CA MET A 176 54.34 -4.61 16.10
C MET A 176 53.35 -5.36 15.21
N ALA A 177 53.80 -6.43 14.53
CA ALA A 177 52.92 -7.27 13.70
C ALA A 177 51.84 -7.97 14.56
N LYS A 178 52.21 -8.50 15.74
CA LYS A 178 51.24 -9.08 16.69
C LYS A 178 50.19 -8.07 17.15
N ALA A 179 50.63 -6.87 17.56
CA ALA A 179 49.73 -5.83 18.04
C ALA A 179 48.73 -5.41 16.95
N THR A 180 49.23 -5.16 15.74
CA THR A 180 48.42 -4.76 14.58
C THR A 180 47.42 -5.88 14.19
N ASN A 181 47.87 -7.13 14.16
CA ASN A 181 47.00 -8.28 13.88
C ASN A 181 45.90 -8.44 14.95
N GLY A 182 46.22 -8.19 16.23
CA GLY A 182 45.24 -8.23 17.32
C GLY A 182 44.16 -7.16 17.20
N LEU A 183 44.55 -5.92 16.84
CA LEU A 183 43.59 -4.83 16.58
C LEU A 183 42.69 -5.15 15.38
N MET A 184 43.26 -5.65 14.28
CA MET A 184 42.45 -5.98 13.09
C MET A 184 41.51 -7.16 13.35
N SER A 185 41.95 -8.17 14.10
CA SER A 185 41.07 -9.27 14.53
C SER A 185 39.87 -8.76 15.33
N SER A 186 40.06 -7.70 16.13
CA SER A 186 38.98 -7.04 16.87
C SER A 186 38.03 -6.28 15.95
N VAL A 187 38.55 -5.56 14.95
CA VAL A 187 37.74 -4.90 13.90
C VAL A 187 36.90 -5.92 13.16
N LEU A 188 37.49 -7.02 12.68
CA LEU A 188 36.77 -8.10 11.97
C LEU A 188 35.65 -8.70 12.82
N LYS A 189 35.87 -8.86 14.13
CA LYS A 189 34.84 -9.35 15.05
C LYS A 189 33.65 -8.38 15.14
N ILE A 190 33.92 -7.07 15.24
CA ILE A 190 32.88 -6.03 15.30
C ILE A 190 32.11 -5.98 13.98
N THR A 191 32.81 -5.93 12.83
CA THR A 191 32.14 -5.89 11.52
C THR A 191 31.29 -7.13 11.28
N THR A 192 31.74 -8.29 11.77
CA THR A 192 30.97 -9.55 11.65
C THR A 192 29.70 -9.52 12.48
N ALA A 193 29.76 -8.95 13.69
CA ALA A 193 28.58 -8.76 14.52
C ALA A 193 27.60 -7.77 13.87
N ASP A 194 28.09 -6.66 13.32
CA ASP A 194 27.28 -5.68 12.59
C ASP A 194 26.61 -6.30 11.35
N PHE A 195 27.35 -7.08 10.56
CA PHE A 195 26.84 -7.78 9.38
C PHE A 195 25.74 -8.79 9.76
N ASN A 196 25.96 -9.58 10.81
CA ASN A 196 24.97 -10.54 11.31
C ASN A 196 23.71 -9.82 11.81
N THR A 197 23.87 -8.69 12.50
CA THR A 197 22.74 -7.86 12.97
C THR A 197 21.93 -7.30 11.79
N ALA A 198 22.61 -6.73 10.79
CA ALA A 198 21.93 -6.22 9.58
C ALA A 198 21.20 -7.34 8.81
N THR A 199 21.81 -8.54 8.73
CA THR A 199 21.18 -9.71 8.12
C THR A 199 19.92 -10.13 8.89
N GLN A 200 19.99 -10.13 10.22
CA GLN A 200 18.84 -10.47 11.08
C GLN A 200 17.72 -9.43 10.94
N ASN A 201 18.05 -8.14 10.82
CA ASN A 201 17.06 -7.09 10.60
C ASN A 201 16.30 -7.29 9.28
N ILE A 202 16.97 -7.63 8.17
CA ILE A 202 16.29 -7.97 6.91
C ILE A 202 15.29 -9.12 7.11
N VAL A 203 15.68 -10.18 7.81
CA VAL A 203 14.80 -11.34 8.05
C VAL A 203 13.59 -10.93 8.90
N THR A 204 13.82 -10.15 9.95
CA THR A 204 12.77 -9.62 10.83
C THR A 204 11.80 -8.73 10.05
N ASP A 205 12.30 -7.77 9.28
CA ASP A 205 11.48 -6.81 8.53
C ASP A 205 10.74 -7.50 7.37
N SER A 206 11.36 -8.48 6.70
CA SER A 206 10.68 -9.30 5.69
C SER A 206 9.53 -10.13 6.29
N THR A 207 9.72 -10.65 7.51
CA THR A 207 8.66 -11.39 8.22
C THR A 207 7.55 -10.45 8.67
N ALA A 208 7.90 -9.23 9.12
CA ALA A 208 6.95 -8.21 9.50
C ALA A 208 6.08 -7.77 8.30
N ILE A 209 6.68 -7.53 7.13
CA ILE A 209 5.94 -7.23 5.90
C ILE A 209 4.94 -8.34 5.57
N ALA A 210 5.36 -9.61 5.63
CA ALA A 210 4.46 -10.73 5.33
C ALA A 210 3.26 -10.79 6.29
N ALA A 211 3.47 -10.52 7.58
CA ALA A 211 2.41 -10.50 8.58
C ALA A 211 1.44 -9.32 8.37
N VAL A 212 1.97 -8.12 8.10
CA VAL A 212 1.15 -6.93 7.88
C VAL A 212 0.37 -7.03 6.58
N ARG A 213 0.99 -7.49 5.48
CA ARG A 213 0.29 -7.76 4.21
C ARG A 213 -0.82 -8.80 4.35
N SER A 214 -0.61 -9.84 5.16
CA SER A 214 -1.70 -10.79 5.42
C SER A 214 -2.88 -10.16 6.16
N THR A 215 -2.64 -9.14 6.97
CA THR A 215 -3.70 -8.41 7.69
C THR A 215 -4.40 -7.45 6.73
N GLU A 216 -3.64 -6.68 5.94
CA GLU A 216 -4.16 -5.80 4.90
C GLU A 216 -5.06 -6.56 3.90
N LYS A 217 -4.67 -7.74 3.41
CA LYS A 217 -5.52 -8.55 2.53
C LYS A 217 -6.80 -9.09 3.18
N LEU A 218 -6.80 -9.31 4.49
CA LEU A 218 -8.02 -9.69 5.21
C LEU A 218 -8.96 -8.49 5.33
N ASP A 219 -8.42 -7.30 5.62
CA ASP A 219 -9.18 -6.07 5.76
C ASP A 219 -9.70 -5.57 4.41
N GLU A 220 -8.93 -5.75 3.33
CA GLU A 220 -9.34 -5.49 1.94
C GLU A 220 -10.56 -6.33 1.57
N GLY A 221 -10.48 -7.66 1.75
CA GLY A 221 -11.60 -8.55 1.47
C GLY A 221 -12.83 -8.28 2.35
N ALA A 222 -12.64 -7.83 3.59
CA ALA A 222 -13.73 -7.41 4.46
C ALA A 222 -14.42 -6.14 3.94
N LEU A 223 -13.65 -5.13 3.52
CA LEU A 223 -14.17 -3.89 2.93
C LEU A 223 -14.93 -4.19 1.63
N GLU A 224 -14.36 -5.00 0.73
CA GLU A 224 -15.02 -5.40 -0.51
C GLU A 224 -16.38 -6.05 -0.24
N MET A 225 -16.45 -7.02 0.69
CA MET A 225 -17.69 -7.72 1.00
C MET A 225 -18.78 -6.79 1.55
N ILE A 226 -18.40 -5.87 2.45
CA ILE A 226 -19.33 -4.89 3.02
C ILE A 226 -19.76 -3.89 1.95
N ASN A 227 -18.84 -3.43 1.10
CA ASN A 227 -19.14 -2.48 0.03
C ASN A 227 -20.07 -3.10 -1.03
N ILE A 228 -19.90 -4.38 -1.37
CA ILE A 228 -20.83 -5.12 -2.23
C ILE A 228 -22.22 -5.14 -1.61
N SER A 229 -22.32 -5.46 -0.31
CA SER A 229 -23.59 -5.50 0.41
C SER A 229 -24.25 -4.11 0.45
N TYR A 230 -23.48 -3.05 0.72
CA TYR A 230 -23.94 -1.67 0.69
C TYR A 230 -24.53 -1.30 -0.67
N ASN A 231 -23.82 -1.57 -1.77
CA ASN A 231 -24.30 -1.24 -3.11
C ASN A 231 -25.47 -2.10 -3.58
N ALA A 232 -25.54 -3.37 -3.15
CA ALA A 232 -26.70 -4.23 -3.38
C ALA A 232 -27.94 -3.69 -2.66
N THR A 233 -27.82 -3.30 -1.38
CA THR A 233 -28.91 -2.68 -0.61
C THR A 233 -29.34 -1.35 -1.22
N LYS A 234 -28.39 -0.49 -1.60
CA LYS A 234 -28.67 0.78 -2.30
C LYS A 234 -29.42 0.57 -3.61
N SER A 235 -29.04 -0.45 -4.39
CA SER A 235 -29.72 -0.82 -5.63
C SER A 235 -31.13 -1.39 -5.36
N ALA A 236 -31.29 -2.20 -4.32
CA ALA A 236 -32.59 -2.73 -3.89
C ALA A 236 -33.51 -1.60 -3.41
N TYR A 237 -32.98 -0.62 -2.67
CA TYR A 237 -33.70 0.59 -2.28
C TYR A 237 -34.15 1.36 -3.52
N ALA A 238 -33.23 1.69 -4.43
CA ALA A 238 -33.55 2.44 -5.66
C ALA A 238 -34.61 1.75 -6.51
N LEU A 239 -34.53 0.43 -6.69
CA LEU A 239 -35.53 -0.36 -7.40
C LEU A 239 -36.89 -0.34 -6.69
N THR A 240 -36.90 -0.56 -5.37
CA THR A 240 -38.14 -0.55 -4.58
C THR A 240 -38.79 0.82 -4.60
N ASN A 241 -37.99 1.88 -4.49
CA ASN A 241 -38.44 3.27 -4.53
C ASN A 241 -39.04 3.61 -5.90
N LYS A 242 -38.37 3.18 -6.98
CA LYS A 242 -38.84 3.35 -8.36
C LYS A 242 -40.17 2.64 -8.62
N GLU A 243 -40.28 1.36 -8.24
CA GLU A 243 -41.45 0.55 -8.56
C GLU A 243 -42.65 0.85 -7.64
N LEU A 244 -42.42 1.25 -6.38
CA LEU A 244 -43.48 1.31 -5.35
C LEU A 244 -43.67 2.69 -4.69
N ASN A 245 -42.76 3.64 -4.90
CA ASN A 245 -42.79 4.94 -4.19
C ASN A 245 -42.53 6.13 -5.12
N LEU A 246 -43.03 6.06 -6.35
CA LEU A 246 -42.95 7.14 -7.34
C LEU A 246 -41.51 7.58 -7.62
N ASN A 247 -40.52 6.70 -7.43
CA ASN A 247 -39.10 7.04 -7.61
C ASN A 247 -38.71 8.35 -6.89
N LEU A 248 -39.27 8.60 -5.71
CA LEU A 248 -39.08 9.85 -4.98
C LEU A 248 -37.62 10.00 -4.58
N ASN A 249 -36.95 11.00 -5.15
CA ASN A 249 -35.56 11.34 -4.86
C ASN A 249 -35.42 12.83 -4.52
N VAL A 250 -34.51 13.13 -3.60
CA VAL A 250 -34.19 14.51 -3.20
C VAL A 250 -32.72 14.77 -3.47
N GLU A 251 -32.44 15.78 -4.28
CA GLU A 251 -31.08 16.19 -4.66
C GLU A 251 -30.78 17.56 -4.05
N THR A 252 -29.79 17.65 -3.18
CA THR A 252 -29.29 18.93 -2.66
C THR A 252 -28.37 19.58 -3.68
N ASN A 253 -28.41 20.91 -3.78
CA ASN A 253 -27.59 21.65 -4.73
C ASN A 253 -26.34 22.20 -4.05
N THR A 254 -25.16 21.85 -4.57
CA THR A 254 -23.86 22.33 -4.08
C THR A 254 -23.63 23.82 -4.36
N ASP A 255 -24.19 24.37 -5.43
CA ASP A 255 -24.06 25.79 -5.80
C ASP A 255 -24.94 26.72 -4.94
N ASN A 256 -26.01 26.17 -4.34
CA ASN A 256 -26.87 26.92 -3.44
C ASN A 256 -27.27 26.02 -2.24
N PRO A 257 -26.55 26.14 -1.11
CA PRO A 257 -26.75 25.30 0.08
C PRO A 257 -28.13 25.46 0.71
N LEU A 258 -28.91 26.44 0.26
CA LEU A 258 -30.27 26.72 0.71
C LEU A 258 -31.33 26.31 -0.33
N SER A 259 -31.04 25.32 -1.18
CA SER A 259 -32.01 24.76 -2.12
C SER A 259 -31.84 23.26 -2.32
N PHE A 260 -32.96 22.57 -2.54
CA PHE A 260 -33.01 21.16 -2.92
C PHE A 260 -34.01 20.95 -4.04
N THR A 261 -33.86 19.85 -4.79
CA THR A 261 -34.73 19.48 -5.90
C THR A 261 -35.40 18.16 -5.56
N VAL A 262 -36.73 18.13 -5.67
CA VAL A 262 -37.51 16.90 -5.49
C VAL A 262 -37.88 16.35 -6.85
N ASN A 263 -37.47 15.11 -7.11
CA ASN A 263 -37.73 14.36 -8.32
C ASN A 263 -38.69 13.21 -8.00
N PHE A 264 -39.78 13.07 -8.74
CA PHE A 264 -40.71 11.94 -8.59
C PHE A 264 -41.45 11.64 -9.90
N ASP A 265 -41.88 10.39 -10.07
CA ASP A 265 -42.65 9.91 -11.20
C ASP A 265 -44.16 10.14 -11.02
N LEU A 266 -44.84 10.40 -12.14
CA LEU A 266 -46.29 10.60 -12.15
C LEU A 266 -47.03 9.28 -11.90
N ILE A 267 -48.13 9.33 -11.16
CA ILE A 267 -49.02 8.18 -10.98
C ILE A 267 -49.68 7.88 -12.32
N GLU A 268 -49.33 6.73 -12.90
CA GLU A 268 -49.97 6.24 -14.12
C GLU A 268 -51.33 5.60 -13.83
N SER A 269 -52.28 5.78 -14.75
CA SER A 269 -53.57 5.10 -14.66
C SER A 269 -53.38 3.63 -15.06
N PRO A 270 -53.81 2.65 -14.25
CA PRO A 270 -53.73 1.23 -14.59
C PRO A 270 -54.67 0.83 -15.74
N PHE A 271 -55.54 1.74 -16.19
CA PHE A 271 -56.46 1.52 -17.29
C PHE A 271 -55.98 2.29 -18.53
N PRO A 272 -55.56 1.61 -19.63
CA PRO A 272 -55.13 2.28 -20.84
C PRO A 272 -56.28 3.12 -21.40
N SER A 273 -55.99 4.38 -21.68
CA SER A 273 -56.93 5.30 -22.31
C SER A 273 -57.37 4.73 -23.67
N GLY A 274 -58.67 4.48 -23.82
CA GLY A 274 -59.25 4.18 -25.12
C GLY A 274 -58.97 5.31 -26.10
N LYS A 275 -58.80 4.97 -27.38
CA LYS A 275 -58.51 5.88 -28.52
C LYS A 275 -59.63 6.89 -28.80
N THR A 276 -59.92 7.79 -27.87
CA THR A 276 -60.79 8.93 -28.10
C THR A 276 -60.12 10.18 -27.54
N ASP A 277 -59.85 11.14 -28.42
CA ASP A 277 -59.13 12.41 -28.19
C ASP A 277 -59.86 13.40 -27.25
N GLU A 278 -60.76 12.93 -26.39
CA GLU A 278 -61.44 13.73 -25.37
C GLU A 278 -61.01 13.27 -23.97
N ASN A 279 -59.93 13.89 -23.49
CA ASN A 279 -59.30 13.78 -22.16
C ASN A 279 -58.80 12.39 -21.75
N PRO A 280 -57.49 12.08 -21.88
CA PRO A 280 -56.89 11.01 -21.10
C PRO A 280 -57.09 11.36 -19.62
N MET A 281 -57.91 10.58 -18.93
CA MET A 281 -58.25 10.86 -17.53
C MET A 281 -57.05 10.52 -16.66
N TYR A 282 -56.17 11.50 -16.50
CA TYR A 282 -55.09 11.46 -15.55
C TYR A 282 -55.70 11.44 -14.13
N PRO A 283 -55.31 10.47 -13.27
CA PRO A 283 -56.04 10.20 -12.03
C PRO A 283 -55.85 11.28 -10.96
N VAL A 284 -54.75 12.04 -11.02
CA VAL A 284 -54.35 13.02 -10.01
C VAL A 284 -54.72 14.44 -10.42
N GLU A 285 -55.35 15.18 -9.53
CA GLU A 285 -55.68 16.59 -9.71
C GLU A 285 -54.48 17.50 -9.37
N LYS A 286 -53.81 17.23 -8.24
CA LYS A 286 -52.69 18.04 -7.73
C LYS A 286 -51.72 17.18 -6.91
N TYR A 287 -50.44 17.55 -6.96
CA TYR A 287 -49.40 17.03 -6.07
C TYR A 287 -49.00 18.09 -5.05
N TYR A 288 -48.72 17.65 -3.82
CA TYR A 288 -48.20 18.47 -2.73
C TYR A 288 -46.93 17.84 -2.20
N ILE A 289 -45.86 18.63 -2.14
CA ILE A 289 -44.60 18.23 -1.52
C ILE A 289 -44.61 18.77 -0.09
N MET A 290 -44.34 17.89 0.86
CA MET A 290 -44.31 18.21 2.29
C MET A 290 -42.95 17.81 2.87
N VAL A 291 -42.31 18.76 3.55
CA VAL A 291 -41.02 18.54 4.22
C VAL A 291 -41.28 18.26 5.70
N VAL A 292 -40.71 17.17 6.21
CA VAL A 292 -40.92 16.69 7.58
C VAL A 292 -39.55 16.46 8.22
N LYS A 293 -39.38 16.80 9.49
CA LYS A 293 -38.15 16.45 10.24
C LYS A 293 -38.02 14.94 10.36
N ASP A 294 -36.80 14.40 10.24
CA ASP A 294 -36.57 12.95 10.29
C ASP A 294 -37.17 12.31 11.56
N ALA A 295 -37.01 12.95 12.72
CA ALA A 295 -37.57 12.50 14.00
C ALA A 295 -39.10 12.29 14.01
N LYS A 296 -39.84 12.87 13.05
CA LYS A 296 -41.30 12.76 12.92
C LYS A 296 -41.76 11.88 11.78
N LYS A 297 -40.86 11.33 10.96
CA LYS A 297 -41.20 10.53 9.77
C LYS A 297 -42.15 9.37 10.05
N GLN A 298 -42.01 8.74 11.22
CA GLN A 298 -42.82 7.59 11.65
C GLN A 298 -44.26 7.95 12.06
N THR A 299 -44.48 9.19 12.46
CA THR A 299 -45.77 9.66 12.97
C THR A 299 -46.55 10.46 11.93
N PHE A 300 -45.93 10.75 10.79
CA PHE A 300 -46.56 11.51 9.72
C PHE A 300 -47.50 10.61 8.92
N SER A 301 -48.77 11.02 8.84
CA SER A 301 -49.84 10.26 8.19
C SER A 301 -50.66 11.14 7.25
N ILE A 302 -51.52 10.51 6.44
CA ILE A 302 -52.49 11.21 5.58
C ILE A 302 -53.32 12.21 6.39
N SER A 303 -53.72 11.87 7.62
CA SER A 303 -54.49 12.78 8.48
C SER A 303 -53.71 14.05 8.86
N ASN A 304 -52.39 13.95 9.02
CA ASN A 304 -51.53 15.11 9.29
C ASN A 304 -51.36 15.97 8.03
N ALA A 305 -51.14 15.31 6.89
CA ALA A 305 -51.03 15.96 5.58
C ALA A 305 -52.31 16.73 5.22
N GLU A 306 -53.48 16.12 5.38
CA GLU A 306 -54.79 16.76 5.16
C GLU A 306 -55.05 17.93 6.11
N ASN A 307 -54.63 17.82 7.37
CA ASN A 307 -54.77 18.91 8.35
C ASN A 307 -53.90 20.12 7.93
N ILE A 308 -52.66 19.89 7.49
CA ILE A 308 -51.78 20.95 6.97
C ILE A 308 -52.42 21.64 5.75
N LEU A 309 -53.03 20.88 4.85
CA LEU A 309 -53.74 21.42 3.69
C LEU A 309 -55.03 22.18 4.06
N SER A 310 -55.76 21.71 5.08
CA SER A 310 -57.04 22.28 5.52
C SER A 310 -56.89 23.58 6.31
N LEU A 311 -55.78 23.74 7.03
CA LEU A 311 -55.45 24.95 7.78
C LEU A 311 -55.12 26.14 6.86
N GLY A 312 -54.98 25.92 5.55
CA GLY A 312 -54.77 26.98 4.57
C GLY A 312 -53.41 27.66 4.70
N ASN A 313 -52.43 27.01 5.33
CA ASN A 313 -51.07 27.53 5.44
C ASN A 313 -50.47 27.70 4.04
N SER A 314 -49.99 28.91 3.77
CA SER A 314 -49.58 29.43 2.46
C SER A 314 -48.30 28.82 1.87
N GLU A 315 -47.73 27.78 2.48
CA GLU A 315 -46.33 27.39 2.26
C GLU A 315 -46.15 25.92 1.84
N VAL A 316 -47.24 25.20 1.51
CA VAL A 316 -47.13 23.86 0.91
C VAL A 316 -46.81 23.98 -0.59
N ILE A 317 -45.78 23.27 -1.03
CA ILE A 317 -45.29 23.33 -2.42
C ILE A 317 -46.27 22.58 -3.32
N LYS A 318 -47.05 23.34 -4.08
CA LYS A 318 -48.04 22.83 -5.04
C LYS A 318 -47.37 22.55 -6.38
N VAL A 319 -47.50 21.31 -6.84
CA VAL A 319 -47.01 20.90 -8.16
C VAL A 319 -48.21 20.58 -9.04
N THR A 320 -48.30 21.28 -10.17
CA THR A 320 -49.37 21.07 -11.15
C THR A 320 -49.00 19.85 -12.02
N PRO A 321 -49.91 18.91 -12.28
CA PRO A 321 -49.61 17.76 -13.13
C PRO A 321 -49.17 18.22 -14.53
N VAL A 322 -47.89 17.98 -14.87
CA VAL A 322 -47.32 18.22 -16.20
C VAL A 322 -47.34 16.94 -17.02
N SER A 323 -47.39 17.04 -18.35
CA SER A 323 -47.45 15.89 -19.26
C SER A 323 -46.12 15.13 -19.44
N THR A 324 -45.12 15.41 -18.60
CA THR A 324 -43.75 14.89 -18.71
C THR A 324 -43.32 14.26 -17.39
N SER A 325 -42.89 12.98 -17.43
CA SER A 325 -42.27 12.24 -16.31
C SER A 325 -40.76 12.07 -16.58
N PRO A 326 -39.88 12.19 -15.59
CA PRO A 326 -40.14 12.52 -14.18
C PRO A 326 -40.53 14.00 -13.99
N VAL A 327 -41.26 14.27 -12.91
CA VAL A 327 -41.52 15.64 -12.44
C VAL A 327 -40.33 16.05 -11.57
N SER A 328 -39.68 17.14 -11.96
CA SER A 328 -38.60 17.76 -11.19
C SER A 328 -39.05 19.12 -10.69
N GLN A 329 -39.14 19.27 -9.37
CA GLN A 329 -39.51 20.52 -8.73
C GLN A 329 -38.35 21.02 -7.88
N LYS A 330 -37.72 22.12 -8.32
CA LYS A 330 -36.75 22.84 -7.49
C LYS A 330 -37.47 23.58 -6.36
N VAL A 331 -36.95 23.45 -5.15
CA VAL A 331 -37.43 24.08 -3.93
C VAL A 331 -36.29 24.94 -3.37
N ASP A 332 -36.45 26.26 -3.47
CA ASP A 332 -35.52 27.21 -2.85
C ASP A 332 -36.03 27.53 -1.43
N VAL A 333 -35.22 27.24 -0.41
CA VAL A 333 -35.59 27.36 1.02
C VAL A 333 -35.48 28.80 1.50
N TYR A 334 -34.49 29.55 0.98
CA TYR A 334 -34.33 30.99 1.23
C TYR A 334 -34.10 31.73 -0.09
N TYR A 335 -34.87 32.80 -0.32
CA TYR A 335 -34.61 33.78 -1.37
C TYR A 335 -33.70 34.89 -0.83
N ASN A 336 -32.75 35.35 -1.66
CA ASN A 336 -31.99 36.58 -1.42
C ASN A 336 -32.95 37.71 -1.00
N ILE A 337 -32.70 38.29 0.17
CA ILE A 337 -33.55 39.28 0.90
C ILE A 337 -33.77 40.60 0.12
N LYS A 338 -33.36 40.69 -1.16
CA LYS A 338 -33.53 41.88 -2.00
C LYS A 338 -34.86 41.96 -2.75
N ASP A 339 -35.62 40.88 -2.87
CA ASP A 339 -36.98 40.89 -3.47
C ASP A 339 -37.98 40.22 -2.52
N GLY A 340 -38.69 41.04 -1.74
CA GLY A 340 -39.57 40.58 -0.66
C GLY A 340 -40.94 40.08 -1.12
N ASP A 341 -41.03 38.89 -1.72
CA ASP A 341 -42.36 38.37 -2.12
C ASP A 341 -42.63 36.86 -1.96
N LYS A 342 -41.79 36.08 -1.27
CA LYS A 342 -42.17 34.72 -0.83
C LYS A 342 -41.65 34.37 0.58
N PRO A 343 -42.50 33.85 1.48
CA PRO A 343 -42.04 33.36 2.78
C PRO A 343 -41.13 32.12 2.61
N PRO A 344 -40.18 31.89 3.55
CA PRO A 344 -39.31 30.72 3.53
C PRO A 344 -40.15 29.44 3.61
N VAL A 345 -39.71 28.38 2.93
CA VAL A 345 -40.37 27.08 3.00
C VAL A 345 -40.26 26.56 4.44
N THR A 346 -41.40 26.22 5.04
CA THR A 346 -41.45 25.67 6.39
C THR A 346 -41.58 24.16 6.39
N ASP A 347 -41.08 23.53 7.45
CA ASP A 347 -41.36 22.14 7.77
C ASP A 347 -42.84 21.91 8.16
N SER A 348 -43.19 20.65 8.40
CA SER A 348 -44.53 20.23 8.84
C SER A 348 -45.00 20.85 10.17
N ASP A 349 -44.10 21.43 10.96
CA ASP A 349 -44.40 22.13 12.22
C ASP A 349 -44.49 23.65 12.05
N ASN A 350 -44.43 24.15 10.81
CA ASN A 350 -44.43 25.56 10.48
C ASN A 350 -43.17 26.31 10.99
N LYS A 351 -42.02 25.61 11.08
CA LYS A 351 -40.71 26.19 11.36
C LYS A 351 -39.90 26.30 10.06
N PRO A 352 -39.06 27.34 9.89
CA PRO A 352 -38.17 27.42 8.74
C PRO A 352 -37.22 26.23 8.71
N ILE A 353 -36.96 25.70 7.51
CA ILE A 353 -35.96 24.66 7.32
C ILE A 353 -34.57 25.25 7.65
N GLY A 354 -33.81 24.56 8.49
CA GLY A 354 -32.46 24.94 8.91
C GLY A 354 -31.36 24.22 8.13
N LEU A 355 -30.14 24.77 8.17
CA LEU A 355 -28.93 24.03 7.82
C LEU A 355 -28.59 23.05 8.94
N GLY A 356 -27.89 21.96 8.60
CA GLY A 356 -27.43 20.94 9.57
C GLY A 356 -28.53 20.08 10.21
N GLU A 357 -29.81 20.29 9.89
CA GLU A 357 -30.92 19.46 10.38
C GLU A 357 -31.36 18.40 9.35
N ASP A 358 -31.72 17.21 9.84
CA ASP A 358 -32.16 16.08 9.01
C ASP A 358 -33.65 16.14 8.65
N TYR A 359 -33.94 16.07 7.34
CA TYR A 359 -35.28 16.15 6.78
C TYR A 359 -35.61 14.97 5.87
N VAL A 360 -36.92 14.71 5.70
CA VAL A 360 -37.48 13.79 4.71
C VAL A 360 -38.62 14.48 3.96
N VAL A 361 -38.85 14.06 2.72
CA VAL A 361 -39.93 14.55 1.87
C VAL A 361 -41.03 13.51 1.74
N PHE A 362 -42.28 13.97 1.78
CA PHE A 362 -43.46 13.21 1.39
C PHE A 362 -44.15 13.88 0.20
N VAL A 363 -44.66 13.08 -0.73
CA VAL A 363 -45.49 13.53 -1.84
C VAL A 363 -46.91 13.04 -1.63
N MET A 364 -47.85 13.98 -1.49
CA MET A 364 -49.28 13.71 -1.42
C MET A 364 -49.93 13.99 -2.77
N ALA A 365 -50.63 13.01 -3.32
CA ALA A 365 -51.37 13.12 -4.57
C ALA A 365 -52.87 13.15 -4.27
N ILE A 366 -53.53 14.26 -4.63
CA ILE A 366 -54.99 14.36 -4.52
C ILE A 366 -55.61 13.81 -5.80
N PHE A 367 -56.41 12.75 -5.68
CA PHE A 367 -57.11 12.17 -6.82
C PHE A 367 -58.31 13.01 -7.24
N THR A 368 -58.62 13.00 -8.54
CA THR A 368 -59.82 13.65 -9.07
C THR A 368 -61.09 12.96 -8.54
N ASP A 369 -62.14 13.74 -8.27
CA ASP A 369 -63.44 13.20 -7.82
C ASP A 369 -64.00 12.13 -8.78
N ASP A 370 -63.76 12.29 -10.08
CA ASP A 370 -64.22 11.32 -11.07
C ASP A 370 -63.47 9.98 -10.96
N TYR A 371 -62.17 10.02 -10.64
CA TYR A 371 -61.36 8.83 -10.42
C TYR A 371 -61.78 8.13 -9.13
N LYS A 372 -61.91 8.89 -8.03
CA LYS A 372 -62.38 8.38 -6.73
C LYS A 372 -63.75 7.70 -6.82
N ARG A 373 -64.69 8.28 -7.58
CA ARG A 373 -66.01 7.67 -7.84
C ARG A 373 -65.94 6.38 -8.67
N LYS A 374 -65.04 6.32 -9.66
CA LYS A 374 -64.88 5.14 -10.53
C LYS A 374 -64.21 3.96 -9.81
N THR A 375 -63.23 4.23 -8.95
CA THR A 375 -62.53 3.19 -8.17
C THR A 375 -63.23 2.86 -6.85
N ASN A 376 -64.24 3.64 -6.45
CA ASN A 376 -64.94 3.57 -5.17
C ASN A 376 -63.97 3.64 -3.96
N CYS A 377 -62.88 4.38 -4.12
CA CYS A 377 -61.88 4.67 -3.10
C CYS A 377 -61.73 6.19 -3.00
N TYR A 378 -62.07 6.75 -1.84
CA TYR A 378 -62.06 8.21 -1.62
C TYR A 378 -60.76 8.71 -0.97
N ASP A 379 -59.90 7.79 -0.56
CA ASP A 379 -58.63 8.08 0.08
C ASP A 379 -57.65 8.64 -0.96
N ASP A 380 -56.91 9.68 -0.56
CA ASP A 380 -55.80 10.22 -1.35
C ASP A 380 -54.53 9.38 -1.12
N TYR A 381 -53.54 9.57 -2.01
CA TYR A 381 -52.28 8.84 -1.92
C TYR A 381 -51.22 9.68 -1.22
N LEU A 382 -50.50 9.06 -0.29
CA LEU A 382 -49.28 9.59 0.33
C LEU A 382 -48.14 8.64 0.01
N SER A 383 -47.02 9.18 -0.46
CA SER A 383 -45.78 8.42 -0.67
C SER A 383 -45.22 7.93 0.68
N ALA A 384 -44.35 6.92 0.64
CA ALA A 384 -43.41 6.70 1.73
C ALA A 384 -42.42 7.89 1.82
N PRO A 385 -41.77 8.10 2.97
CA PRO A 385 -40.75 9.14 3.11
C PRO A 385 -39.61 8.92 2.09
N SER A 386 -39.04 10.01 1.59
CA SER A 386 -37.76 9.98 0.88
C SER A 386 -36.62 9.50 1.80
N GLN A 387 -35.44 9.23 1.21
CA GLN A 387 -34.21 9.17 1.98
C GLN A 387 -34.00 10.48 2.76
N VAL A 388 -33.32 10.35 3.90
CA VAL A 388 -32.95 11.49 4.73
C VAL A 388 -31.96 12.35 3.97
N PHE A 389 -32.16 13.66 3.99
CA PHE A 389 -31.25 14.63 3.43
C PHE A 389 -31.04 15.78 4.40
N THR A 390 -29.85 16.38 4.33
CA THR A 390 -29.41 17.47 5.19
C THR A 390 -28.89 18.58 4.29
N LEU A 391 -29.26 19.83 4.61
CA LEU A 391 -28.76 20.99 3.88
C LEU A 391 -27.48 21.49 4.56
N THR A 392 -26.37 21.47 3.83
CA THR A 392 -25.05 21.86 4.32
C THR A 392 -24.33 22.74 3.30
N THR A 393 -23.35 23.49 3.77
CA THR A 393 -22.46 24.31 2.94
C THR A 393 -21.16 23.55 2.67
N GLU A 394 -20.92 23.16 1.43
CA GLU A 394 -19.67 22.51 1.03
C GLU A 394 -18.53 23.54 0.94
N LEU A 395 -17.43 23.27 1.65
CA LEU A 395 -16.22 24.10 1.58
C LEU A 395 -15.53 23.91 0.23
N GLN A 396 -14.79 24.93 -0.24
CA GLN A 396 -14.11 24.80 -1.52
C GLN A 396 -12.82 23.95 -1.37
N PRO A 397 -12.61 22.93 -2.23
CA PRO A 397 -11.38 22.16 -2.22
C PRO A 397 -10.21 23.02 -2.72
N VAL A 398 -9.03 22.85 -2.13
CA VAL A 398 -7.82 23.52 -2.61
C VAL A 398 -7.42 22.96 -3.98
N ALA A 399 -7.25 23.84 -4.97
CA ALA A 399 -6.84 23.45 -6.31
C ALA A 399 -5.41 22.87 -6.30
N GLY A 400 -5.26 21.58 -6.65
CA GLY A 400 -4.00 20.84 -6.50
C GLY A 400 -2.80 21.46 -7.24
N LYS A 401 -3.04 22.12 -8.38
CA LYS A 401 -2.00 22.84 -9.16
C LYS A 401 -1.38 24.03 -8.44
N THR A 402 -2.06 24.56 -7.42
CA THR A 402 -1.58 25.70 -6.63
C THR A 402 -0.66 25.25 -5.50
N ILE A 403 -0.75 23.98 -5.09
CA ILE A 403 0.08 23.40 -4.03
C ILE A 403 1.52 23.26 -4.54
N LYS A 404 2.44 23.93 -3.86
CA LYS A 404 3.88 23.90 -4.16
C LYS A 404 4.69 23.69 -2.90
N VAL A 405 5.62 22.74 -2.94
CA VAL A 405 6.59 22.50 -1.87
C VAL A 405 7.99 22.90 -2.35
N VAL A 406 8.65 23.80 -1.64
CA VAL A 406 9.99 24.31 -1.96
C VAL A 406 10.93 24.18 -0.77
N ALA A 407 12.23 24.06 -1.02
CA ALA A 407 13.22 24.03 0.05
C ALA A 407 13.19 25.35 0.85
N TYR A 408 13.24 25.25 2.18
CA TYR A 408 13.23 26.41 3.06
C TYR A 408 14.59 27.13 2.98
N ASP A 409 14.55 28.42 2.63
CA ASP A 409 15.72 29.32 2.68
C ASP A 409 15.31 30.64 3.33
N ASP A 410 15.77 30.86 4.56
CA ASP A 410 15.46 32.05 5.35
C ASP A 410 15.87 33.36 4.64
N LYS A 411 16.84 33.31 3.72
CA LYS A 411 17.28 34.48 2.95
C LYS A 411 16.27 34.91 1.89
N ASN A 412 15.43 33.99 1.41
CA ASN A 412 14.48 34.22 0.33
C ASN A 412 13.06 34.52 0.84
N LEU A 413 12.83 34.47 2.15
CA LEU A 413 11.56 34.81 2.78
C LEU A 413 11.37 36.33 2.88
N THR A 414 10.14 36.77 2.64
CA THR A 414 9.64 38.11 2.99
C THR A 414 9.60 38.29 4.52
N ASP A 415 9.54 39.54 4.98
CA ASP A 415 9.51 39.85 6.42
C ASP A 415 8.29 39.22 7.12
N ASN A 416 7.13 39.14 6.45
CA ASN A 416 5.96 38.46 7.00
C ASN A 416 6.11 36.95 7.02
N GLU A 417 6.69 36.34 5.98
CA GLU A 417 6.99 34.90 5.96
C GLU A 417 7.95 34.52 7.09
N ARG A 418 8.96 35.36 7.37
CA ARG A 418 9.85 35.17 8.55
C ARG A 418 9.11 35.27 9.87
N ARG A 419 8.17 36.22 9.99
CA ARG A 419 7.33 36.38 11.18
C ARG A 419 6.42 35.16 11.39
N LEU A 420 5.84 34.63 10.32
CA LEU A 420 5.04 33.39 10.34
C LEU A 420 5.90 32.18 10.71
N ALA A 421 7.11 32.07 10.17
CA ALA A 421 8.05 31.02 10.52
C ALA A 421 8.43 31.07 12.00
N LEU A 422 8.69 32.26 12.55
CA LEU A 422 8.98 32.44 13.98
C LEU A 422 7.77 32.08 14.86
N ALA A 423 6.56 32.44 14.44
CA ALA A 423 5.33 32.05 15.13
C ALA A 423 5.15 30.53 15.12
N ALA A 424 5.38 29.87 13.99
CA ALA A 424 5.35 28.41 13.88
C ALA A 424 6.39 27.73 14.76
N LYS A 425 7.65 28.22 14.78
CA LYS A 425 8.69 27.72 15.70
C LYS A 425 8.24 27.84 17.15
N ASN A 426 7.70 28.99 17.55
CA ASN A 426 7.25 29.20 18.93
C ASN A 426 6.13 28.24 19.35
N ASP A 427 5.22 27.89 18.44
CA ASP A 427 4.14 26.96 18.74
C ASP A 427 4.67 25.51 18.84
N GLN A 428 5.60 25.10 17.97
CA GLN A 428 6.31 23.81 18.12
C GLN A 428 7.10 23.74 19.44
N LEU A 429 7.80 24.82 19.81
CA LEU A 429 8.53 24.92 21.08
C LEU A 429 7.61 24.81 22.30
N LYS A 430 6.44 25.46 22.28
CA LYS A 430 5.46 25.32 23.38
C LYS A 430 5.00 23.89 23.56
N ASN A 431 4.81 23.16 22.46
CA ASN A 431 4.43 21.75 22.49
C ASN A 431 5.59 20.84 22.96
N SER A 432 6.84 21.28 22.87
CA SER A 432 8.02 20.52 23.32
C SER A 432 8.50 20.86 24.75
N ILE A 433 8.02 21.95 25.37
CA ILE A 433 8.37 22.33 26.76
C ILE A 433 7.89 21.24 27.73
N GLY A 434 8.83 20.48 28.28
CA GLY A 434 8.60 19.33 29.18
C GLY A 434 9.42 18.08 28.82
N THR A 435 10.01 18.05 27.61
CA THR A 435 10.99 17.03 27.19
C THR A 435 12.42 17.56 27.34
N ALA A 436 13.36 16.68 27.69
CA ALA A 436 14.67 17.02 28.29
C ALA A 436 15.70 17.72 27.35
N ASP A 437 15.28 18.38 26.28
CA ASP A 437 16.18 18.97 25.28
C ASP A 437 15.89 20.47 25.08
N ASP A 438 16.32 21.29 26.03
CA ASP A 438 16.22 22.76 26.02
C ASP A 438 17.03 23.44 24.88
N ASN A 439 17.66 22.66 23.99
CA ASN A 439 18.49 23.12 22.87
C ASN A 439 17.96 22.71 21.48
N ALA A 440 16.72 22.24 21.35
CA ALA A 440 16.16 21.88 20.05
C ALA A 440 16.09 23.11 19.11
N ILE A 441 17.05 23.19 18.18
CA ILE A 441 16.98 24.11 17.04
C ILE A 441 15.89 23.57 16.13
N VAL A 442 14.68 24.10 16.27
CA VAL A 442 13.60 23.89 15.30
C VAL A 442 14.07 24.56 14.01
N ASP A 443 14.50 23.83 13.00
CA ASP A 443 14.84 24.37 11.68
C ASP A 443 13.93 23.75 10.63
N PHE A 444 13.31 24.57 9.79
CA PHE A 444 12.44 24.08 8.73
C PHE A 444 13.26 23.61 7.54
N THR A 445 12.86 22.48 6.96
CA THR A 445 13.51 21.90 5.79
C THR A 445 12.81 22.34 4.51
N TYR A 446 11.47 22.41 4.52
CA TYR A 446 10.64 22.77 3.37
C TYR A 446 9.51 23.73 3.74
N LEU A 447 8.96 24.38 2.73
CA LEU A 447 7.84 25.31 2.78
C LEU A 447 6.77 24.84 1.78
N MET A 448 5.56 24.57 2.25
CA MET A 448 4.38 24.31 1.41
C MET A 448 3.55 25.59 1.28
N THR A 449 3.15 25.93 0.06
CA THR A 449 2.32 27.10 -0.25
C THR A 449 1.18 26.75 -1.19
N PHE A 450 0.01 27.34 -1.01
CA PHE A 450 -1.15 27.20 -1.90
C PHE A 450 -2.06 28.44 -1.82
N GLU A 451 -3.00 28.56 -2.76
CA GLU A 451 -3.89 29.72 -2.88
C GLU A 451 -5.36 29.27 -2.90
N THR A 452 -6.24 30.03 -2.23
CA THR A 452 -7.69 29.79 -2.20
C THR A 452 -8.45 31.07 -2.54
N GLU A 453 -9.60 30.94 -3.21
CA GLU A 453 -10.45 32.07 -3.65
C GLU A 453 -11.53 32.45 -2.61
N GLU A 454 -11.33 32.07 -1.34
CA GLU A 454 -12.43 31.90 -0.38
C GLU A 454 -12.84 33.18 0.39
N ASN A 455 -14.12 33.23 0.79
CA ASN A 455 -14.74 34.35 1.49
C ASN A 455 -14.09 34.57 2.87
N PRO A 456 -13.55 35.78 3.17
CA PRO A 456 -12.87 36.06 4.43
C PRO A 456 -13.72 35.93 5.71
N ASP A 457 -15.04 35.76 5.58
CA ASP A 457 -15.98 35.67 6.70
C ASP A 457 -16.21 34.24 7.23
N LEU A 458 -15.60 33.21 6.63
CA LEU A 458 -15.70 31.82 7.08
C LEU A 458 -14.50 31.43 7.97
N ASP A 459 -14.79 30.89 9.17
CA ASP A 459 -13.79 30.39 10.12
C ASP A 459 -13.24 29.02 9.65
N ILE A 460 -12.29 29.03 8.72
CA ILE A 460 -11.71 27.82 8.10
C ILE A 460 -10.24 27.63 8.51
N GLU A 461 -9.88 26.40 8.84
CA GLU A 461 -8.51 25.93 9.03
C GLU A 461 -8.12 25.00 7.87
N TYR A 462 -6.89 25.12 7.37
CA TYR A 462 -6.36 24.18 6.37
C TYR A 462 -5.34 23.25 7.01
N ARG A 463 -5.65 21.95 7.01
CA ARG A 463 -4.77 20.89 7.54
C ARG A 463 -3.98 20.26 6.40
N CYS A 464 -2.67 20.46 6.41
CA CYS A 464 -1.76 19.94 5.40
C CYS A 464 -1.24 18.57 5.82
N MET A 465 -1.43 17.56 4.99
CA MET A 465 -1.00 16.18 5.22
C MET A 465 -0.02 15.75 4.12
N PHE A 466 0.86 14.81 4.44
CA PHE A 466 1.84 14.27 3.50
C PHE A 466 1.62 12.78 3.33
N LEU A 467 1.23 12.37 2.12
CA LEU A 467 0.97 10.97 1.81
C LEU A 467 2.22 10.33 1.21
N PRO A 468 2.75 9.23 1.78
CA PRO A 468 3.94 8.58 1.26
C PRO A 468 3.67 7.97 -0.11
N PHE A 469 4.64 8.07 -1.02
CA PHE A 469 4.53 7.45 -2.33
C PHE A 469 4.88 5.96 -2.28
N SER A 470 3.91 5.09 -2.56
CA SER A 470 4.08 3.63 -2.64
C SER A 470 4.55 3.19 -4.04
N ALA A 471 5.72 3.66 -4.50
CA ALA A 471 6.24 3.31 -5.84
C ALA A 471 6.50 1.80 -6.04
N ASN A 472 6.87 1.12 -4.95
CA ASN A 472 7.44 -0.24 -4.97
C ASN A 472 6.49 -1.30 -4.39
N ALA A 473 5.21 -0.98 -4.17
CA ALA A 473 4.24 -1.98 -3.79
C ALA A 473 4.07 -2.95 -4.98
N SER A 474 4.76 -4.09 -4.88
CA SER A 474 4.73 -5.18 -5.86
C SER A 474 3.31 -5.72 -6.12
N ASP A 475 2.39 -5.43 -5.20
CA ASP A 475 0.94 -5.58 -5.34
C ASP A 475 0.31 -4.21 -5.04
N ARG A 476 -0.49 -3.71 -5.97
CA ARG A 476 -1.21 -2.43 -5.85
C ARG A 476 -2.09 -2.47 -4.58
N LEU A 477 -1.99 -1.48 -3.70
CA LEU A 477 -2.94 -1.31 -2.58
C LEU A 477 -4.29 -0.87 -3.13
N LEU A 478 -5.36 -1.10 -2.37
CA LEU A 478 -6.70 -0.74 -2.80
C LEU A 478 -6.87 0.78 -2.79
N THR A 479 -7.27 1.35 -3.92
CA THR A 479 -7.59 2.76 -4.07
C THR A 479 -9.10 3.00 -4.05
N VAL A 480 -9.53 4.25 -3.84
CA VAL A 480 -10.96 4.62 -3.90
C VAL A 480 -11.51 4.30 -5.29
N GLU A 481 -10.73 4.60 -6.32
CA GLU A 481 -11.07 4.37 -7.73
C GLU A 481 -11.25 2.89 -8.02
N SER A 482 -10.33 2.04 -7.54
CA SER A 482 -10.43 0.59 -7.72
C SER A 482 -11.61 -0.02 -6.96
N LEU A 483 -11.94 0.50 -5.78
CA LEU A 483 -13.13 0.06 -5.02
C LEU A 483 -14.43 0.41 -5.76
N ASP A 484 -14.48 1.60 -6.37
CA ASP A 484 -15.60 2.06 -7.18
C ASP A 484 -15.71 1.28 -8.51
N PHE A 485 -14.57 0.97 -9.13
CA PHE A 485 -14.48 0.14 -10.33
C PHE A 485 -14.97 -1.29 -10.10
N LEU A 486 -14.54 -1.90 -8.98
CA LEU A 486 -14.93 -3.26 -8.60
C LEU A 486 -16.46 -3.40 -8.56
N VAL A 487 -17.15 -2.40 -8.02
CA VAL A 487 -18.62 -2.39 -7.93
C VAL A 487 -19.31 -1.96 -9.22
N LYS A 488 -18.88 -0.88 -9.86
CA LYS A 488 -19.61 -0.26 -10.98
C LYS A 488 -19.34 -0.93 -12.32
N SER A 489 -18.18 -1.55 -12.49
CA SER A 489 -17.72 -2.10 -13.77
C SER A 489 -17.47 -3.60 -13.68
N GLU A 490 -16.69 -4.06 -12.70
CA GLU A 490 -16.25 -5.46 -12.64
C GLU A 490 -17.38 -6.42 -12.25
N LEU A 491 -18.19 -6.10 -11.23
CA LEU A 491 -19.32 -6.93 -10.79
C LEU A 491 -20.38 -7.16 -11.88
N PRO A 492 -20.91 -6.13 -12.57
CA PRO A 492 -21.85 -6.32 -13.66
C PRO A 492 -21.28 -7.13 -14.83
N LEU A 493 -20.00 -6.91 -15.17
CA LEU A 493 -19.30 -7.67 -16.21
C LEU A 493 -19.08 -9.12 -15.79
N MET A 494 -18.69 -9.37 -14.53
CA MET A 494 -18.57 -10.72 -13.96
C MET A 494 -19.92 -11.42 -13.92
N GLU A 495 -21.00 -10.72 -13.58
CA GLU A 495 -22.37 -11.24 -13.57
C GLU A 495 -22.84 -11.58 -14.99
N GLU A 496 -22.62 -10.71 -15.98
CA GLU A 496 -22.90 -11.00 -17.40
C GLU A 496 -22.12 -12.21 -17.92
N ILE A 497 -20.81 -12.30 -17.60
CA ILE A 497 -19.96 -13.43 -17.95
C ILE A 497 -20.49 -14.72 -17.31
N THR A 498 -20.89 -14.65 -16.03
CA THR A 498 -21.42 -15.80 -15.26
C THR A 498 -22.75 -16.25 -15.84
N ILE A 499 -23.70 -15.34 -16.08
CA ILE A 499 -25.00 -15.64 -16.69
C ILE A 499 -24.84 -16.24 -18.09
N ALA A 500 -23.88 -15.76 -18.89
CA ALA A 500 -23.68 -16.23 -20.25
C ALA A 500 -22.93 -17.58 -20.35
N LEU A 501 -21.92 -17.81 -19.50
CA LEU A 501 -21.01 -18.95 -19.62
C LEU A 501 -21.32 -20.10 -18.65
N ASP A 502 -21.78 -19.84 -17.43
CA ASP A 502 -21.94 -20.88 -16.41
C ASP A 502 -23.03 -21.90 -16.75
N PRO A 503 -24.21 -21.50 -17.29
CA PRO A 503 -25.20 -22.47 -17.74
C PRO A 503 -24.67 -23.40 -18.84
N VAL A 504 -23.82 -22.87 -19.73
CA VAL A 504 -23.23 -23.63 -20.85
C VAL A 504 -22.15 -24.58 -20.37
N ILE A 505 -21.29 -24.13 -19.44
CA ILE A 505 -20.25 -24.95 -18.82
C ILE A 505 -20.89 -26.10 -18.00
N ALA A 506 -21.94 -25.80 -17.21
CA ALA A 506 -22.67 -26.79 -16.43
C ALA A 506 -23.32 -27.86 -17.32
N ALA A 507 -23.99 -27.45 -18.41
CA ALA A 507 -24.58 -28.38 -19.37
C ALA A 507 -23.54 -29.30 -20.03
N LEU A 508 -22.38 -28.76 -20.44
CA LEU A 508 -21.29 -29.55 -21.01
C LEU A 508 -20.66 -30.52 -20.00
N GLN A 509 -20.58 -30.13 -18.72
CA GLN A 509 -20.08 -30.99 -17.66
C GLN A 509 -21.02 -32.17 -17.40
N GLU A 510 -22.33 -31.93 -17.35
CA GLU A 510 -23.35 -32.98 -17.23
C GLU A 510 -23.34 -33.93 -18.44
N GLU A 511 -23.21 -33.38 -19.64
CA GLU A 511 -23.11 -34.17 -20.87
C GLU A 511 -21.83 -35.02 -20.91
N ASN A 512 -20.70 -34.46 -20.47
CA ASN A 512 -19.44 -35.20 -20.36
C ASN A 512 -19.54 -36.35 -19.38
N TYR A 513 -20.12 -36.12 -18.21
CA TYR A 513 -20.37 -37.17 -17.21
C TYR A 513 -21.28 -38.28 -17.76
N THR A 514 -22.36 -37.90 -18.44
CA THR A 514 -23.29 -38.84 -19.07
C THR A 514 -22.61 -39.67 -20.16
N ASN A 515 -21.76 -39.05 -20.98
CA ASN A 515 -21.02 -39.72 -22.03
C ASN A 515 -19.96 -40.67 -21.45
N GLU A 516 -19.28 -40.28 -20.38
CA GLU A 516 -18.32 -41.15 -19.67
C GLU A 516 -19.00 -42.40 -19.10
N LEU A 517 -20.16 -42.26 -18.46
CA LEU A 517 -20.98 -43.38 -18.00
C LEU A 517 -21.37 -44.32 -19.16
N LYS A 518 -21.83 -43.77 -20.28
CA LYS A 518 -22.20 -44.55 -21.47
C LYS A 518 -21.00 -45.26 -22.08
N ILE A 519 -19.83 -44.61 -22.13
CA ILE A 519 -18.57 -45.22 -22.57
C ILE A 519 -18.23 -46.42 -21.68
N GLY A 520 -18.25 -46.26 -20.35
CA GLY A 520 -17.95 -47.34 -19.41
C GLY A 520 -18.94 -48.53 -19.51
N LEU A 521 -20.22 -48.25 -19.76
CA LEU A 521 -21.22 -49.30 -20.01
C LEU A 521 -20.93 -50.06 -21.31
N LEU A 522 -20.65 -49.36 -22.41
CA LEU A 522 -20.32 -49.97 -23.70
C LEU A 522 -19.00 -50.74 -23.66
N GLU A 523 -18.00 -50.25 -22.92
CA GLU A 523 -16.73 -50.98 -22.69
C GLU A 523 -16.96 -52.29 -21.93
N THR A 524 -17.81 -52.25 -20.90
CA THR A 524 -18.21 -53.44 -20.14
C THR A 524 -18.96 -54.45 -21.03
N GLU A 525 -19.87 -53.96 -21.87
CA GLU A 525 -20.62 -54.79 -22.81
C GLU A 525 -19.71 -55.40 -23.88
N LEU A 526 -18.77 -54.62 -24.42
CA LEU A 526 -17.77 -55.08 -25.36
C LEU A 526 -16.84 -56.14 -24.74
N SER A 527 -16.45 -55.98 -23.47
CA SER A 527 -15.66 -56.98 -22.75
C SER A 527 -16.40 -58.31 -22.61
N LYS A 528 -17.67 -58.29 -22.18
CA LYS A 528 -18.52 -59.49 -22.09
C LYS A 528 -18.70 -60.15 -23.45
N LEU A 529 -18.86 -59.35 -24.51
CA LEU A 529 -19.02 -59.86 -25.86
C LEU A 529 -17.72 -60.50 -26.39
N ASN A 530 -16.57 -59.91 -26.09
CA ASN A 530 -15.26 -60.49 -26.41
C ASN A 530 -15.01 -61.82 -25.69
N GLU A 531 -15.41 -61.93 -24.42
CA GLU A 531 -15.38 -63.20 -23.67
C GLU A 531 -16.27 -64.27 -24.32
N GLN A 532 -17.48 -63.91 -24.78
CA GLN A 532 -18.38 -64.84 -25.46
C GLN A 532 -17.84 -65.28 -26.84
N VAL A 533 -17.24 -64.36 -27.60
CA VAL A 533 -16.60 -64.67 -28.88
C VAL A 533 -15.41 -65.61 -28.68
N THR A 534 -14.54 -65.33 -27.71
CA THR A 534 -13.37 -66.18 -27.40
C THR A 534 -13.76 -67.55 -26.84
N ALA A 535 -14.80 -67.64 -26.01
CA ALA A 535 -15.33 -68.91 -25.52
C ALA A 535 -15.90 -69.79 -26.64
N ASN A 536 -16.55 -69.19 -27.64
CA ASN A 536 -17.06 -69.92 -28.80
C ASN A 536 -15.97 -70.33 -29.80
N THR A 537 -14.82 -69.65 -29.81
CA THR A 537 -13.70 -69.96 -30.72
C THR A 537 -12.82 -71.12 -30.22
N LYS A 538 -12.88 -71.47 -28.92
CA LYS A 538 -12.07 -72.53 -28.29
C LYS A 538 -12.70 -73.94 -28.33
N LYS A 539 -13.81 -74.13 -29.03
CA LYS A 539 -14.43 -75.46 -29.19
C LYS A 539 -13.81 -76.19 -30.40
N ASP A 540 -12.88 -77.11 -30.16
CA ASP A 540 -12.22 -77.97 -31.17
C ASP A 540 -13.13 -79.07 -31.77
N ALA A 541 -14.45 -78.85 -31.84
CA ALA A 541 -15.42 -79.80 -32.39
C ALA A 541 -16.02 -79.26 -33.71
N PRO A 542 -16.46 -80.12 -34.65
CA PRO A 542 -17.03 -79.68 -35.92
C PRO A 542 -18.20 -78.72 -35.69
N VAL A 543 -18.03 -77.48 -36.15
CA VAL A 543 -18.95 -76.36 -35.96
C VAL A 543 -20.30 -76.70 -36.60
N SER A 544 -21.39 -76.69 -35.83
CA SER A 544 -22.73 -76.80 -36.38
C SER A 544 -23.07 -75.52 -37.18
N GLU A 545 -23.94 -75.63 -38.19
CA GLU A 545 -24.36 -74.48 -39.02
C GLU A 545 -24.96 -73.35 -38.15
N GLU A 546 -25.61 -73.72 -37.04
CA GLU A 546 -26.18 -72.82 -36.02
C GLU A 546 -25.11 -72.09 -35.19
N ASP A 547 -24.00 -72.76 -34.84
CA ASP A 547 -22.87 -72.14 -34.13
C ASP A 547 -22.12 -71.13 -35.03
N ALA A 548 -22.02 -71.40 -36.33
CA ALA A 548 -21.43 -70.49 -37.30
C ALA A 548 -22.28 -69.21 -37.49
N GLU A 549 -23.60 -69.33 -37.46
CA GLU A 549 -24.53 -68.20 -37.56
C GLU A 549 -24.54 -67.35 -36.29
N LYS A 550 -24.47 -68.00 -35.12
CA LYS A 550 -24.29 -67.35 -33.82
C LYS A 550 -22.95 -66.63 -33.69
N GLN A 551 -21.88 -67.19 -34.24
CA GLN A 551 -20.58 -66.51 -34.26
C GLN A 551 -20.59 -65.29 -35.18
N LYS A 552 -21.24 -65.38 -36.35
CA LYS A 552 -21.43 -64.23 -37.25
C LYS A 552 -22.22 -63.10 -36.58
N SER A 553 -23.30 -63.40 -35.87
CA SER A 553 -24.11 -62.38 -35.17
C SER A 553 -23.34 -61.71 -34.03
N LEU A 554 -22.56 -62.46 -33.25
CA LEU A 554 -21.70 -61.90 -32.20
C LEU A 554 -20.62 -60.96 -32.77
N VAL A 555 -20.01 -61.31 -33.90
CA VAL A 555 -19.02 -60.46 -34.59
C VAL A 555 -19.66 -59.20 -35.17
N VAL A 556 -20.89 -59.26 -35.66
CA VAL A 556 -21.65 -58.08 -36.13
C VAL A 556 -22.00 -57.15 -34.96
N ASN A 557 -22.43 -57.70 -33.83
CA ASN A 557 -22.70 -56.93 -32.62
C ASN A 557 -21.42 -56.28 -32.07
N GLN A 558 -20.29 -56.99 -32.10
CA GLN A 558 -18.99 -56.47 -31.69
C GLN A 558 -18.57 -55.26 -32.53
N LYS A 559 -18.73 -55.35 -33.87
CA LYS A 559 -18.46 -54.23 -34.78
C LYS A 559 -19.39 -53.04 -34.51
N THR A 560 -20.66 -53.30 -34.19
CA THR A 560 -21.66 -52.26 -33.91
C THR A 560 -21.33 -51.50 -32.63
N ILE A 561 -21.07 -52.22 -31.52
CA ILE A 561 -20.68 -51.63 -30.23
C ILE A 561 -19.35 -50.86 -30.38
N THR A 562 -18.38 -51.41 -31.11
CA THR A 562 -17.10 -50.73 -31.36
C THR A 562 -17.29 -49.43 -32.15
N ALA A 563 -18.19 -49.39 -33.12
CA ALA A 563 -18.51 -48.18 -33.88
C ALA A 563 -19.19 -47.11 -33.00
N GLN A 564 -20.17 -47.52 -32.18
CA GLN A 564 -20.86 -46.64 -31.23
C GLN A 564 -19.90 -46.07 -30.19
N LEU A 565 -19.00 -46.91 -29.66
CA LEU A 565 -18.00 -46.50 -28.68
C LEU A 565 -17.02 -45.48 -29.28
N LYS A 566 -16.58 -45.69 -30.53
CA LYS A 566 -15.71 -44.74 -31.24
C LYS A 566 -16.39 -43.40 -31.54
N GLU A 567 -17.67 -43.43 -31.90
CA GLU A 567 -18.48 -42.22 -32.14
C GLU A 567 -18.71 -41.44 -30.83
N LEU A 568 -19.06 -42.15 -29.76
CA LEU A 568 -19.28 -41.57 -28.44
C LEU A 568 -17.99 -41.00 -27.83
N GLN A 569 -16.85 -41.69 -27.96
CA GLN A 569 -15.53 -41.19 -27.58
C GLN A 569 -15.17 -39.91 -28.33
N LYS A 570 -15.43 -39.87 -29.65
CA LYS A 570 -15.18 -38.67 -30.46
C LYS A 570 -16.06 -37.50 -30.02
N SER A 571 -17.32 -37.76 -29.66
CA SER A 571 -18.24 -36.75 -29.11
C SER A 571 -17.77 -36.25 -27.74
N HIS A 572 -17.37 -37.15 -26.85
CA HIS A 572 -16.83 -36.81 -25.53
C HIS A 572 -15.55 -35.96 -25.65
N ASP A 573 -14.60 -36.34 -26.49
CA ASP A 573 -13.38 -35.57 -26.73
C ASP A 573 -13.66 -34.16 -27.28
N ALA A 574 -14.68 -34.01 -28.13
CA ALA A 574 -15.10 -32.72 -28.65
C ALA A 574 -15.69 -31.84 -27.54
N ASN A 575 -16.55 -32.40 -26.71
CA ASN A 575 -17.18 -31.71 -25.59
C ASN A 575 -16.17 -31.33 -24.51
N VAL A 576 -15.19 -32.19 -24.19
CA VAL A 576 -14.08 -31.88 -23.26
C VAL A 576 -13.23 -30.72 -23.79
N LYS A 577 -12.91 -30.70 -25.09
CA LYS A 577 -12.19 -29.58 -25.71
C LYS A 577 -12.98 -28.27 -25.65
N GLN A 578 -14.29 -28.34 -25.89
CA GLN A 578 -15.17 -27.18 -25.82
C GLN A 578 -15.30 -26.66 -24.38
N PHE A 579 -15.44 -27.56 -23.40
CA PHE A 579 -15.42 -27.25 -21.98
C PHE A 579 -14.15 -26.48 -21.61
N HIS A 580 -12.96 -27.04 -21.89
CA HIS A 580 -11.69 -26.37 -21.58
C HIS A 580 -11.54 -25.02 -22.29
N LYS A 581 -12.03 -24.89 -23.53
CA LYS A 581 -12.00 -23.62 -24.27
C LYS A 581 -12.88 -22.57 -23.60
N LEU A 582 -14.09 -22.92 -23.17
CA LEU A 582 -15.01 -22.00 -22.50
C LEU A 582 -14.52 -21.63 -21.10
N THR A 583 -13.96 -22.57 -20.34
CA THR A 583 -13.31 -22.28 -19.06
C THR A 583 -12.14 -21.31 -19.24
N ALA A 584 -11.24 -21.57 -20.19
CA ALA A 584 -10.12 -20.67 -20.47
C ALA A 584 -10.56 -19.29 -21.02
N GLN A 585 -11.72 -19.22 -21.69
CA GLN A 585 -12.30 -17.95 -22.14
C GLN A 585 -12.89 -17.18 -20.96
N LYS A 586 -13.60 -17.85 -20.04
CA LYS A 586 -14.07 -17.27 -18.77
C LYS A 586 -12.89 -16.71 -17.97
N ASP A 587 -11.83 -17.49 -17.83
CA ASP A 587 -10.62 -17.07 -17.10
C ASP A 587 -9.97 -15.85 -17.77
N LYS A 588 -9.83 -15.83 -19.10
CA LYS A 588 -9.28 -14.67 -19.81
C LYS A 588 -10.13 -13.41 -19.71
N MET A 589 -11.45 -13.54 -19.78
CA MET A 589 -12.36 -12.40 -19.67
C MET A 589 -12.34 -11.83 -18.25
N ALA A 590 -12.26 -12.68 -17.22
CA ALA A 590 -12.06 -12.24 -15.83
C ALA A 590 -10.71 -11.52 -15.64
N HIS A 591 -9.62 -12.01 -16.25
CA HIS A 591 -8.30 -11.37 -16.12
C HIS A 591 -8.16 -10.06 -16.92
N SER A 592 -8.97 -9.81 -17.94
CA SER A 592 -8.87 -8.58 -18.76
C SER A 592 -9.53 -7.35 -18.13
N ILE A 593 -10.15 -7.48 -16.96
CA ILE A 593 -10.86 -6.40 -16.27
C ILE A 593 -9.90 -5.55 -15.40
N SER A 594 -8.66 -6.00 -15.13
CA SER A 594 -7.80 -5.44 -14.08
C SER A 594 -6.78 -4.35 -14.49
N ASP A 595 -6.81 -3.83 -15.72
CA ASP A 595 -5.85 -2.81 -16.16
C ASP A 595 -6.36 -1.38 -15.93
N GLU A 596 -6.40 -0.97 -14.66
CA GLU A 596 -6.56 0.44 -14.29
C GLU A 596 -5.21 1.17 -14.18
N THR A 597 -5.24 2.45 -14.56
CA THR A 597 -4.19 3.43 -14.27
C THR A 597 -4.12 3.67 -12.77
N VAL A 598 -2.93 3.58 -12.17
CA VAL A 598 -2.71 3.79 -10.73
C VAL A 598 -3.18 5.19 -10.33
N ALA A 599 -4.25 5.27 -9.55
CA ALA A 599 -4.72 6.51 -8.94
C ALA A 599 -3.73 6.97 -7.85
N LYS A 600 -3.56 8.29 -7.70
CA LYS A 600 -2.72 8.87 -6.63
C LYS A 600 -3.57 9.00 -5.37
N PRO A 601 -3.09 8.64 -4.17
CA PRO A 601 -1.69 8.37 -3.78
C PRO A 601 -1.22 6.93 -3.96
N GLY A 602 -2.08 6.02 -4.44
CA GLY A 602 -1.80 4.58 -4.57
C GLY A 602 -2.17 3.76 -3.33
N PHE A 603 -3.09 4.28 -2.50
CA PHE A 603 -3.74 3.63 -1.35
C PHE A 603 -5.05 4.38 -1.02
N LEU A 604 -5.86 3.87 -0.09
CA LEU A 604 -7.19 4.41 0.22
C LEU A 604 -7.09 5.72 1.02
N PHE A 605 -7.47 6.86 0.43
CA PHE A 605 -7.50 8.15 1.12
C PHE A 605 -8.62 9.04 0.60
N ASN A 606 -9.46 9.56 1.50
CA ASN A 606 -10.59 10.44 1.18
C ASN A 606 -10.86 11.45 2.31
N VAL A 607 -11.92 12.26 2.18
CA VAL A 607 -12.30 13.28 3.17
C VAL A 607 -12.54 12.67 4.56
N ALA A 608 -13.30 11.58 4.65
CA ALA A 608 -13.60 10.92 5.92
C ALA A 608 -12.32 10.43 6.63
N ILE A 609 -11.36 9.89 5.86
CA ILE A 609 -10.05 9.51 6.39
C ILE A 609 -9.26 10.73 6.86
N ALA A 610 -9.20 11.78 6.04
CA ALA A 610 -8.47 13.02 6.33
C ALA A 610 -8.96 13.68 7.63
N GLU A 611 -10.26 13.63 7.93
CA GLU A 611 -10.83 14.20 9.16
C GLU A 611 -10.37 13.50 10.44
N GLN A 612 -10.06 12.20 10.37
CA GLN A 612 -9.63 11.38 11.51
C GLN A 612 -8.10 11.33 11.68
N VAL A 613 -7.34 12.00 10.81
CA VAL A 613 -5.89 12.07 10.94
C VAL A 613 -5.53 12.78 12.25
N TYR A 614 -4.66 12.16 13.05
CA TYR A 614 -4.23 12.70 14.33
C TYR A 614 -3.55 14.07 14.18
N ALA A 615 -3.67 14.92 15.21
CA ALA A 615 -3.09 16.27 15.21
C ALA A 615 -1.57 16.30 14.97
N ASP A 616 -0.87 15.23 15.36
CA ASP A 616 0.57 15.08 15.16
C ASP A 616 0.95 14.66 13.73
N SER A 617 -0.04 14.35 12.88
CA SER A 617 0.10 13.83 11.51
C SER A 617 -0.33 14.85 10.43
N TYR A 618 -0.62 16.09 10.82
CA TYR A 618 -0.87 17.20 9.90
C TYR A 618 -0.24 18.50 10.39
N ILE A 619 -0.08 19.45 9.47
CA ILE A 619 0.44 20.79 9.73
C ILE A 619 -0.65 21.80 9.40
N VAL A 620 -1.02 22.65 10.37
CA VAL A 620 -1.99 23.72 10.13
C VAL A 620 -1.34 24.85 9.33
N ALA A 621 -1.92 25.18 8.18
CA ALA A 621 -1.44 26.27 7.34
C ALA A 621 -1.76 27.64 7.94
N ARG A 622 -0.90 28.62 7.69
CA ARG A 622 -1.03 30.00 8.18
C ARG A 622 -1.25 30.96 7.02
N LYS A 623 -2.15 31.91 7.21
CA LYS A 623 -2.48 32.94 6.22
C LYS A 623 -1.29 33.89 6.00
N ASN A 624 -0.88 34.04 4.74
CA ASN A 624 0.12 35.03 4.31
C ASN A 624 -0.54 36.35 3.88
N THR A 625 -0.64 37.28 4.83
CA THR A 625 -1.22 38.61 4.62
C THR A 625 -0.55 39.44 3.53
N ASP A 626 0.73 39.21 3.22
CA ASP A 626 1.50 40.04 2.27
C ASP A 626 1.25 39.69 0.80
N LYS A 627 0.80 38.46 0.54
CA LYS A 627 0.48 37.93 -0.80
C LYS A 627 -1.01 37.62 -0.95
N THR A 628 -1.82 38.07 0.01
CA THR A 628 -3.28 38.02 -0.08
C THR A 628 -3.77 39.17 -0.96
N THR A 629 -4.57 38.86 -1.97
CA THR A 629 -5.30 39.83 -2.80
C THR A 629 -6.79 39.82 -2.46
N ASP A 630 -7.57 40.76 -3.00
CA ASP A 630 -9.03 40.78 -2.83
C ASP A 630 -9.74 39.53 -3.40
N VAL A 631 -9.03 38.71 -4.19
CA VAL A 631 -9.58 37.55 -4.92
C VAL A 631 -8.94 36.23 -4.47
N ALA A 632 -7.74 36.24 -3.90
CA ALA A 632 -7.02 35.04 -3.51
C ALA A 632 -6.21 35.22 -2.22
N VAL A 633 -6.34 34.26 -1.31
CA VAL A 633 -5.58 34.18 -0.06
C VAL A 633 -4.47 33.14 -0.22
N GLN A 634 -3.24 33.53 0.07
CA GLN A 634 -2.12 32.58 0.10
C GLN A 634 -1.94 32.00 1.49
N TRP A 635 -1.73 30.68 1.55
CA TRP A 635 -1.50 29.92 2.77
C TRP A 635 -0.12 29.28 2.77
N ILE A 636 0.46 29.12 3.96
CA ILE A 636 1.82 28.62 4.16
C ILE A 636 1.85 27.59 5.29
N ALA A 637 2.41 26.42 5.01
CA ALA A 637 2.76 25.41 6.01
C ALA A 637 4.28 25.20 6.04
N PHE A 638 4.85 25.17 7.25
CA PHE A 638 6.29 25.01 7.47
C PHE A 638 6.60 23.57 7.86
N ILE A 639 7.48 22.90 7.11
CA ILE A 639 7.78 21.48 7.27
C ILE A 639 9.13 21.33 7.99
N GLY A 640 9.10 20.82 9.22
CA GLY A 640 10.28 20.59 10.06
C GLY A 640 10.83 19.15 9.99
N PRO A 641 11.98 18.86 10.61
CA PRO A 641 12.57 17.53 10.73
C PRO A 641 11.75 16.55 11.58
N ASP A 642 10.83 17.09 12.38
CA ASP A 642 9.84 16.38 13.19
C ASP A 642 8.54 16.12 12.45
N ALA A 643 8.37 16.66 11.23
CA ALA A 643 7.18 16.41 10.42
C ALA A 643 7.02 14.91 10.13
N THR A 644 5.77 14.48 10.17
CA THR A 644 5.34 13.11 9.93
C THR A 644 4.48 13.04 8.68
N ASP A 645 4.33 11.83 8.16
CA ASP A 645 3.30 11.50 7.18
C ASP A 645 1.92 11.36 7.84
N ASN A 646 0.89 11.13 7.02
CA ASN A 646 -0.49 10.91 7.47
C ASN A 646 -0.68 9.69 8.40
N PHE A 647 0.31 8.79 8.49
CA PHE A 647 0.30 7.64 9.39
C PHE A 647 1.08 7.89 10.69
N GLY A 648 1.75 9.05 10.82
CA GLY A 648 2.53 9.43 12.00
C GLY A 648 4.00 8.98 11.94
N ASN A 649 4.48 8.47 10.80
CA ASN A 649 5.90 8.15 10.62
C ASN A 649 6.65 9.41 10.21
N ARG A 650 7.87 9.60 10.71
CA ARG A 650 8.70 10.75 10.31
C ARG A 650 9.01 10.72 8.82
N LEU A 651 8.98 11.88 8.17
CA LEU A 651 9.36 12.00 6.77
C LEU A 651 10.81 11.57 6.54
N ILE A 652 11.03 10.71 5.55
CA ILE A 652 12.31 10.09 5.22
C ILE A 652 12.98 10.91 4.12
N LYS A 653 14.24 11.32 4.37
CA LYS A 653 15.02 12.07 3.39
C LYS A 653 15.35 11.19 2.19
N GLY A 654 14.97 11.64 1.01
CA GLY A 654 15.11 10.93 -0.26
C GLY A 654 13.81 10.29 -0.75
N ASP A 655 12.75 10.27 0.05
CA ASP A 655 11.47 9.67 -0.31
C ASP A 655 10.52 10.70 -0.91
N GLN A 656 9.53 10.22 -1.65
CA GLN A 656 8.54 11.05 -2.32
C GLN A 656 7.24 11.08 -1.52
N TYR A 657 6.64 12.27 -1.43
CA TYR A 657 5.39 12.51 -0.71
C TYR A 657 4.43 13.35 -1.54
N LEU A 658 3.14 13.04 -1.47
CA LEU A 658 2.05 13.84 -2.05
C LEU A 658 1.53 14.80 -0.98
N PRO A 659 1.67 16.12 -1.15
CA PRO A 659 1.12 17.11 -0.23
C PRO A 659 -0.38 17.28 -0.51
N VAL A 660 -1.20 17.26 0.54
CA VAL A 660 -2.66 17.35 0.43
C VAL A 660 -3.17 18.32 1.48
N ALA A 661 -4.22 19.08 1.18
CA ALA A 661 -4.81 20.04 2.12
C ALA A 661 -6.29 19.72 2.32
N LEU A 662 -6.71 19.60 3.58
CA LEU A 662 -8.11 19.51 3.99
C LEU A 662 -8.59 20.89 4.43
N SER A 663 -9.62 21.40 3.76
CA SER A 663 -10.40 22.56 4.19
C SER A 663 -11.31 22.11 5.34
N TYR A 664 -11.06 22.60 6.55
CA TYR A 664 -11.74 22.17 7.78
C TYR A 664 -12.46 23.35 8.44
N SER A 665 -13.76 23.20 8.73
CA SER A 665 -14.53 24.23 9.44
C SER A 665 -14.12 24.29 10.91
N THR A 666 -13.82 25.49 11.42
CA THR A 666 -13.56 25.77 12.84
C THR A 666 -14.72 26.48 13.53
N ALA A 667 -15.89 26.48 12.89
CA ALA A 667 -17.11 27.02 13.48
C ALA A 667 -17.38 26.39 14.86
N ALA A 668 -18.02 27.16 15.75
CA ALA A 668 -18.40 26.65 17.06
C ALA A 668 -19.22 25.36 16.92
N ALA A 669 -19.13 24.45 17.90
CA ALA A 669 -19.76 23.12 17.84
C ALA A 669 -21.28 23.16 17.55
N GLU A 670 -21.95 24.29 17.82
CA GLU A 670 -23.37 24.51 17.52
C GLU A 670 -23.66 24.69 16.02
N ASN A 671 -22.65 25.03 15.21
CA ASN A 671 -22.73 25.27 13.76
C ASN A 671 -21.76 24.36 12.97
N ALA A 672 -21.18 23.34 13.61
CA ALA A 672 -20.21 22.45 12.95
C ALA A 672 -20.88 21.62 11.85
N ASP A 673 -22.13 21.23 12.07
CA ASP A 673 -22.95 20.43 11.14
C ASP A 673 -23.45 21.24 9.93
N ASP A 674 -23.22 22.56 9.90
CA ASP A 674 -23.59 23.42 8.77
C ASP A 674 -22.62 23.29 7.58
N PHE A 675 -21.45 22.66 7.78
CA PHE A 675 -20.37 22.62 6.80
C PHE A 675 -19.93 21.19 6.45
N VAL A 676 -19.61 20.98 5.18
CA VAL A 676 -18.94 19.75 4.70
C VAL A 676 -17.51 20.10 4.33
N ASN A 677 -16.55 19.39 4.93
CA ASN A 677 -15.14 19.59 4.66
C ASN A 677 -14.77 19.10 3.25
N ALA A 678 -13.71 19.68 2.68
CA ALA A 678 -13.28 19.37 1.32
C ALA A 678 -11.78 19.10 1.24
N LEU A 679 -11.41 18.05 0.49
CA LEU A 679 -10.03 17.66 0.28
C LEU A 679 -9.50 18.24 -1.03
N SER A 680 -8.23 18.64 -1.05
CA SER A 680 -7.57 19.16 -2.26
C SER A 680 -7.52 18.15 -3.41
N GLU A 681 -7.45 18.64 -4.65
CA GLU A 681 -7.41 17.81 -5.85
C GLU A 681 -6.10 16.98 -5.96
N MET A 682 -6.12 15.75 -5.43
CA MET A 682 -4.93 14.87 -5.34
C MET A 682 -4.33 14.52 -6.70
N ASP A 683 -5.16 14.22 -7.71
CA ASP A 683 -4.71 13.84 -9.05
C ASP A 683 -3.84 14.91 -9.73
N LYS A 684 -4.20 16.17 -9.49
CA LYS A 684 -3.55 17.35 -10.08
C LYS A 684 -2.40 17.89 -9.24
N THR A 685 -2.10 17.25 -8.11
CA THR A 685 -1.00 17.62 -7.24
C THR A 685 0.27 16.84 -7.60
N GLU A 686 1.42 17.50 -7.54
CA GLU A 686 2.72 16.90 -7.83
C GLU A 686 3.38 16.35 -6.56
N TYR A 687 4.04 15.20 -6.68
CA TYR A 687 4.88 14.67 -5.61
C TYR A 687 6.12 15.57 -5.43
N PHE A 688 6.52 15.78 -4.18
CA PHE A 688 7.82 16.36 -3.87
C PHE A 688 8.73 15.31 -3.21
N LYS A 689 10.04 15.57 -3.25
CA LYS A 689 11.06 14.73 -2.62
C LYS A 689 11.53 15.44 -1.35
N TYR A 690 11.34 14.82 -0.18
CA TYR A 690 11.83 15.33 1.11
C TYR A 690 13.33 15.07 1.23
#